data_AF-A0A937CEC2-F1
#
_entry.id   AF-A0A937CEC2-F1
#
_cell.length_a   1.000
_cell.length_b   1.000
_cell.length_c   1.000
_cell.angle_alpha   90.00
_cell.angle_beta   90.00
_cell.angle_gamma   90.00
#
_symmetry.space_group_name_H-M   'P 1'
#
loop_
_entity.id
_entity.type
_entity.pdbx_description
1 polymer ?
#
loop_
_entity_poly.entity_id
_entity_poly.type
_entity_poly.pdbx_seq_one_letter_code
_entity_poly.pdbx_strand_id
1 'polypeptide(L)'
;MVGINLGSFTKIGDKTVSNGILSGLDTQSLINGLVKARQVPVTNLTDKVTLTDDKLTAYSELQNLLKNLSNASKALQNPPGFGNDQENAFNYRDVFLTSNDGSTANSFVGVSAEPGAQAGKYSLQVGQLAQAQSDRSLTFAKQDQNLGLGDGSFDIIVAGKHTTIALQQGDTLIDVASRINQNKNETGVAATIVKVSDNDFRLVLDSKNTGADNAFSYDFTATPSLESAFTFTTNKTAKDAIIDLNGLTIHRSSNNINDVIKGVTFSLYQTTSNFQQVNASVLNVEVDNGVTTAHDSITTFVNAYNDFRFFVGRQQERDKDGNFVKTAVLHQDSTLQSIANQVTSGVNGLIKGLSSGKANSLADIGITFTDFAGDDTNPPVANILLVDDTKLTNLLTSNFDDVKNLFEFNLTTSSNKLSVYQRGNNLPITGFSVDIDQTRASGDKARVTYTDDTGSHTVNMDYVATKDKSISKDITTTSILGAATVTDTFAATDGDRFKITVTDENGTATEYTLTYDSSNTGLSRFKNLTDLTAAINNTVTGVSASISGGQLVITPDDGGKTISFSNGDTTDFRGALGLNDTSVIGGSLKGQSGTIFDGYTFIYTGDGSDSIDATLSQGVADRLFNNLNPILSSTGTLQNTVDSLTERKSNTQEDITRLNSQIDRYRNALLNQYSRLEQAVASANSILQLLDSQQQAQSSD
;
A
#
# COMPACT_ATOMS: atom_id res chain seq x y z
N MET A 1 60.67 69.05 -2.04
CA MET A 1 59.92 68.10 -1.18
C MET A 1 60.09 66.71 -1.77
N VAL A 2 61.03 65.92 -1.26
CA VAL A 2 61.14 64.50 -1.59
C VAL A 2 60.02 63.81 -0.81
N GLY A 3 59.02 63.29 -1.52
CA GLY A 3 57.94 62.53 -0.90
C GLY A 3 58.53 61.29 -0.24
N ILE A 4 58.39 61.19 1.08
CA ILE A 4 58.75 59.99 1.83
C ILE A 4 57.73 58.91 1.45
N ASN A 5 58.14 57.93 0.67
CA ASN A 5 57.34 56.74 0.39
C ASN A 5 57.38 55.84 1.62
N LEU A 6 56.30 55.81 2.40
CA LEU A 6 56.22 55.10 3.68
C LEU A 6 55.95 53.58 3.54
N GLY A 7 55.88 53.04 2.32
CA GLY A 7 55.61 51.62 2.07
C GLY A 7 54.30 51.11 2.71
N SER A 8 54.05 49.81 2.60
CA SER A 8 52.84 49.18 3.14
C SER A 8 53.10 48.61 4.53
N PHE A 9 52.27 49.00 5.50
CA PHE A 9 52.30 48.44 6.85
C PHE A 9 51.25 47.36 7.02
N THR A 10 51.63 46.20 7.58
CA THR A 10 50.68 45.14 7.92
C THR A 10 50.64 44.94 9.43
N LYS A 11 49.42 44.84 9.99
CA LYS A 11 49.22 44.62 11.43
C LYS A 11 49.14 43.12 11.71
N ILE A 12 50.03 42.62 12.58
CA ILE A 12 50.04 41.23 13.07
C ILE A 12 49.74 41.29 14.57
N GLY A 13 48.52 40.92 14.98
CA GLY A 13 48.04 41.11 16.35
C GLY A 13 48.08 42.60 16.75
N ASP A 14 48.79 42.93 17.83
CA ASP A 14 48.98 44.32 18.30
C ASP A 14 50.20 45.03 17.72
N LYS A 15 50.93 44.42 16.76
CA LYS A 15 52.16 45.00 16.19
C LYS A 15 52.01 45.35 14.72
N THR A 16 52.50 46.53 14.34
CA THR A 16 52.58 47.00 12.94
C THR A 16 53.98 46.75 12.40
N VAL A 17 54.10 46.07 11.27
CA VAL A 17 55.38 45.76 10.60
C VAL A 17 55.47 46.47 9.24
N SER A 18 56.68 46.92 8.88
CA SER A 18 57.00 47.65 7.65
C SER A 18 57.51 46.68 6.57
N ASN A 19 56.76 46.48 5.49
CA ASN A 19 57.09 45.47 4.49
C ASN A 19 58.04 46.04 3.41
N GLY A 20 59.19 45.41 3.21
CA GLY A 20 60.03 45.51 2.00
C GLY A 20 60.87 46.78 1.82
N ILE A 21 60.71 47.81 2.67
CA ILE A 21 61.36 49.13 2.49
C ILE A 21 62.88 49.07 2.71
N LEU A 22 63.34 48.21 3.62
CA LEU A 22 64.75 48.19 4.07
C LEU A 22 65.64 47.21 3.32
N SER A 23 65.07 46.13 2.77
CA SER A 23 65.81 45.04 2.10
C SER A 23 65.68 45.05 0.57
N GLY A 24 64.73 45.80 0.00
CA GLY A 24 64.44 45.81 -1.44
C GLY A 24 63.79 44.52 -1.99
N LEU A 25 63.37 43.59 -1.10
CA LEU A 25 62.72 42.34 -1.46
C LEU A 25 61.19 42.45 -1.30
N ASP A 26 60.43 42.01 -2.30
CA ASP A 26 58.97 41.86 -2.19
C ASP A 26 58.64 40.57 -1.40
N THR A 27 58.75 40.69 -0.08
CA THR A 27 58.48 39.60 0.86
C THR A 27 57.04 39.11 0.78
N GLN A 28 56.08 39.96 0.43
CA GLN A 28 54.67 39.59 0.30
C GLN A 28 54.44 38.68 -0.91
N SER A 29 55.04 39.01 -2.06
CA SER A 29 54.97 38.18 -3.26
C SER A 29 55.66 36.82 -3.05
N LEU A 30 56.81 36.80 -2.37
CA LEU A 30 57.53 35.56 -2.05
C LEU A 30 56.73 34.65 -1.11
N ILE A 31 56.14 35.20 -0.03
CA ILE A 31 55.28 34.45 0.88
C ILE A 31 54.05 33.92 0.14
N ASN A 32 53.40 34.74 -0.69
CA ASN A 32 52.25 34.30 -1.48
C ASN A 32 52.62 33.19 -2.47
N GLY A 33 53.79 33.26 -3.12
CA GLY A 33 54.29 32.21 -4.01
C GLY A 33 54.52 30.88 -3.28
N LEU A 34 55.15 30.92 -2.10
CA LEU A 34 55.40 29.74 -1.26
C LEU A 34 54.10 29.14 -0.72
N VAL A 35 53.17 29.97 -0.28
CA VAL A 35 51.84 29.55 0.18
C VAL A 35 51.05 28.91 -0.97
N LYS A 36 51.06 29.53 -2.16
CA LYS A 36 50.36 29.01 -3.35
C LYS A 36 50.90 27.64 -3.76
N ALA A 37 52.22 27.42 -3.72
CA ALA A 37 52.80 26.10 -3.96
C ALA A 37 52.30 25.06 -2.93
N ARG A 38 52.12 25.46 -1.67
CA ARG A 38 51.55 24.59 -0.62
C ARG A 38 50.04 24.38 -0.73
N GLN A 39 49.32 25.18 -1.52
CA GLN A 39 47.88 25.00 -1.76
C GLN A 39 47.57 23.95 -2.84
N VAL A 40 48.53 23.53 -3.66
CA VAL A 40 48.30 22.54 -4.74
C VAL A 40 47.65 21.24 -4.22
N PRO A 41 48.09 20.62 -3.11
CA PRO A 41 47.43 19.44 -2.57
C PRO A 41 45.98 19.71 -2.14
N VAL A 42 45.70 20.91 -1.61
CA VAL A 42 44.33 21.31 -1.24
C VAL A 42 43.45 21.40 -2.48
N THR A 43 43.92 22.04 -3.55
CA THR A 43 43.20 22.09 -4.83
C THR A 43 42.88 20.68 -5.34
N ASN A 44 43.86 19.77 -5.34
CA ASN A 44 43.64 18.38 -5.76
C ASN A 44 42.60 17.65 -4.89
N LEU A 45 42.56 17.91 -3.58
CA LEU A 45 41.53 17.33 -2.70
C LEU A 45 40.15 17.98 -2.93
N THR A 46 40.10 19.30 -3.15
CA THR A 46 38.86 20.00 -3.51
C THR A 46 38.27 19.43 -4.80
N ASP A 47 39.11 19.20 -5.82
CA ASP A 47 38.68 18.58 -7.07
C ASP A 47 38.14 17.16 -6.86
N LYS A 48 38.74 16.39 -5.93
CA LYS A 48 38.21 15.08 -5.52
C LYS A 48 36.86 15.18 -4.80
N VAL A 49 36.66 16.19 -3.96
CA VAL A 49 35.37 16.44 -3.30
C VAL A 49 34.31 16.74 -4.34
N THR A 50 34.59 17.65 -5.29
CA THR A 50 33.68 17.98 -6.40
C THR A 50 33.33 16.74 -7.21
N LEU A 51 34.32 15.95 -7.62
CA LEU A 51 34.07 14.71 -8.36
C LEU A 51 33.23 13.71 -7.55
N THR A 52 33.45 13.62 -6.24
CA THR A 52 32.65 12.74 -5.37
C THR A 52 31.20 13.22 -5.26
N ASP A 53 30.99 14.53 -5.23
CA ASP A 53 29.67 15.16 -5.21
C ASP A 53 28.89 14.90 -6.52
N ASP A 54 29.57 15.04 -7.66
CA ASP A 54 29.01 14.71 -8.97
C ASP A 54 28.63 13.23 -9.06
N LYS A 55 29.47 12.33 -8.52
CA LYS A 55 29.16 10.90 -8.42
C LYS A 55 27.94 10.62 -7.55
N LEU A 56 27.83 11.25 -6.38
CA LEU A 56 26.66 11.13 -5.50
C LEU A 56 25.37 11.58 -6.20
N THR A 57 25.45 12.66 -6.97
CA THR A 57 24.34 13.15 -7.81
C THR A 57 23.95 12.11 -8.87
N ALA A 58 24.93 11.55 -9.59
CA ALA A 58 24.69 10.51 -10.59
C ALA A 58 24.09 9.23 -9.98
N TYR A 59 24.54 8.80 -8.80
CA TYR A 59 23.94 7.66 -8.10
C TYR A 59 22.52 7.93 -7.62
N SER A 60 22.22 9.17 -7.22
CA SER A 60 20.86 9.55 -6.84
C SER A 60 19.91 9.50 -8.05
N GLU A 61 20.38 9.95 -9.23
CA GLU A 61 19.65 9.80 -10.49
C GLU A 61 19.44 8.32 -10.83
N LEU A 62 20.50 7.50 -10.76
CA LEU A 62 20.42 6.06 -10.97
C LEU A 62 19.42 5.39 -10.02
N GLN A 63 19.41 5.75 -8.73
CA GLN A 63 18.47 5.21 -7.74
C GLN A 63 17.02 5.49 -8.13
N ASN A 64 16.73 6.72 -8.57
CA ASN A 64 15.39 7.09 -9.00
C ASN A 64 14.98 6.33 -10.27
N LEU A 65 15.88 6.19 -11.25
CA LEU A 65 15.62 5.45 -12.49
C LEU A 65 15.33 3.97 -12.21
N LEU A 66 16.16 3.32 -11.39
CA LEU A 66 15.96 1.94 -10.99
C LEU A 66 14.68 1.76 -10.15
N LYS A 67 14.34 2.73 -9.29
CA LYS A 67 13.08 2.70 -8.54
C LYS A 67 11.87 2.82 -9.46
N ASN A 68 11.93 3.68 -10.47
CA ASN A 68 10.87 3.79 -11.48
C ASN A 68 10.71 2.48 -12.26
N LEU A 69 11.82 1.88 -12.68
CA LEU A 69 11.82 0.57 -13.33
C LEU A 69 11.29 -0.54 -12.42
N SER A 70 11.66 -0.53 -11.14
CA SER A 70 11.15 -1.45 -10.13
C SER A 70 9.64 -1.28 -9.94
N ASN A 71 9.12 -0.05 -9.88
CA ASN A 71 7.69 0.21 -9.75
C ASN A 71 6.90 -0.23 -10.99
N ALA A 72 7.43 0.07 -12.19
CA ALA A 72 6.82 -0.37 -13.45
C ALA A 72 6.80 -1.91 -13.57
N SER A 73 7.87 -2.57 -13.10
CA SER A 73 7.92 -4.04 -13.00
C SER A 73 6.92 -4.57 -11.96
N LYS A 74 6.77 -3.88 -10.81
CA LYS A 74 5.82 -4.27 -9.76
C LYS A 74 4.38 -4.31 -10.27
N ALA A 75 3.99 -3.37 -11.11
CA ALA A 75 2.64 -3.32 -11.68
C ALA A 75 2.31 -4.51 -12.60
N LEU A 76 3.33 -5.23 -13.10
CA LEU A 76 3.22 -6.30 -14.09
C LEU A 76 3.63 -7.68 -13.57
N GLN A 77 4.06 -7.81 -12.31
CA GLN A 77 4.69 -9.04 -11.82
C GLN A 77 3.74 -10.07 -11.19
N ASN A 78 2.45 -9.71 -11.02
CA ASN A 78 1.48 -10.45 -10.21
C ASN A 78 1.96 -10.67 -8.75
N PRO A 79 1.73 -9.72 -7.83
CA PRO A 79 2.16 -9.85 -6.45
C PRO A 79 1.41 -10.98 -5.71
N PRO A 80 2.11 -11.79 -4.89
CA PRO A 80 1.52 -12.93 -4.21
C PRO A 80 0.67 -12.46 -3.01
N GLY A 81 -0.36 -13.22 -2.63
CA GLY A 81 -1.22 -12.91 -1.49
C GLY A 81 -2.67 -12.60 -1.86
N PHE A 82 -3.50 -12.34 -0.84
CA PHE A 82 -4.94 -12.08 -1.02
C PHE A 82 -5.22 -10.59 -1.17
N GLY A 83 -6.09 -10.23 -2.11
CA GLY A 83 -6.56 -8.84 -2.29
C GLY A 83 -5.58 -7.93 -3.03
N ASN A 84 -4.54 -8.48 -3.65
CA ASN A 84 -3.55 -7.69 -4.38
C ASN A 84 -3.92 -7.46 -5.86
N ASP A 85 -5.18 -7.74 -6.25
CA ASP A 85 -5.63 -7.58 -7.63
C ASP A 85 -5.47 -6.14 -8.14
N GLN A 86 -5.58 -5.15 -7.23
CA GLN A 86 -5.37 -3.74 -7.56
C GLN A 86 -3.91 -3.37 -7.85
N GLU A 87 -2.96 -4.21 -7.45
CA GLU A 87 -1.54 -3.99 -7.72
C GLU A 87 -1.09 -4.59 -9.06
N ASN A 88 -1.96 -5.34 -9.75
CA ASN A 88 -1.64 -6.01 -11.00
C ASN A 88 -2.43 -5.40 -12.18
N ALA A 89 -1.72 -4.77 -13.11
CA ALA A 89 -2.29 -4.15 -14.29
C ALA A 89 -3.13 -5.12 -15.14
N PHE A 90 -2.78 -6.41 -15.19
CA PHE A 90 -3.52 -7.40 -15.96
C PHE A 90 -4.83 -7.87 -15.30
N ASN A 91 -5.06 -7.52 -14.02
CA ASN A 91 -6.31 -7.86 -13.33
C ASN A 91 -7.38 -6.78 -13.52
N TYR A 92 -7.03 -5.60 -14.03
CA TYR A 92 -8.00 -4.57 -14.39
C TYR A 92 -8.94 -5.03 -15.51
N ARG A 93 -10.11 -4.40 -15.55
CA ARG A 93 -11.20 -4.74 -16.47
C ARG A 93 -11.67 -3.50 -17.22
N ASP A 94 -11.82 -3.68 -18.53
CA ASP A 94 -12.50 -2.70 -19.37
C ASP A 94 -13.99 -3.01 -19.39
N VAL A 95 -14.82 -1.98 -19.36
CA VAL A 95 -16.28 -2.11 -19.41
C VAL A 95 -16.80 -1.44 -20.66
N PHE A 96 -17.42 -2.23 -21.52
CA PHE A 96 -18.08 -1.77 -22.73
C PHE A 96 -19.59 -1.80 -22.52
N LEU A 97 -20.23 -0.67 -22.80
CA LEU A 97 -21.66 -0.51 -22.60
C LEU A 97 -22.28 -0.06 -23.92
N THR A 98 -23.26 -0.83 -24.42
CA THR A 98 -24.01 -0.50 -25.64
C THR A 98 -25.51 -0.68 -25.41
N SER A 99 -26.32 -0.08 -26.28
CA SER A 99 -27.77 -0.31 -26.28
C SER A 99 -28.20 -0.97 -27.59
N ASN A 100 -29.17 -1.88 -27.52
CA ASN A 100 -29.74 -2.55 -28.69
C ASN A 100 -30.62 -1.64 -29.57
N ASP A 101 -31.03 -0.48 -29.07
CA ASP A 101 -31.95 0.46 -29.74
C ASP A 101 -31.25 1.72 -30.28
N GLY A 102 -29.92 1.78 -30.21
CA GLY A 102 -29.11 2.91 -30.67
C GLY A 102 -29.07 4.12 -29.72
N SER A 103 -29.71 4.03 -28.55
CA SER A 103 -29.57 5.06 -27.50
C SER A 103 -28.18 5.04 -26.84
N THR A 104 -27.79 6.17 -26.25
CA THR A 104 -26.52 6.30 -25.54
C THR A 104 -26.59 5.59 -24.19
N ALA A 105 -26.11 4.34 -24.12
CA ALA A 105 -26.27 3.50 -22.93
C ALA A 105 -25.79 4.14 -21.61
N ASN A 106 -24.71 4.95 -21.64
CA ASN A 106 -24.20 5.68 -20.47
C ASN A 106 -25.15 6.73 -19.90
N SER A 107 -26.22 7.13 -20.62
CA SER A 107 -27.26 8.01 -20.04
C SER A 107 -28.18 7.28 -19.06
N PHE A 108 -28.25 5.95 -19.14
CA PHE A 108 -29.10 5.11 -18.29
C PHE A 108 -28.36 4.54 -17.10
N VAL A 109 -27.11 4.10 -17.30
CA VAL A 109 -26.31 3.42 -16.27
C VAL A 109 -24.82 3.73 -16.41
N GLY A 110 -24.15 3.92 -15.29
CA GLY A 110 -22.70 3.83 -15.17
C GLY A 110 -22.33 2.43 -14.70
N VAL A 111 -21.33 1.81 -15.31
CA VAL A 111 -20.84 0.50 -14.90
C VAL A 111 -19.35 0.59 -14.64
N SER A 112 -18.91 0.08 -13.49
CA SER A 112 -17.50 -0.07 -13.16
C SER A 112 -17.21 -1.51 -12.74
N ALA A 113 -16.00 -1.97 -13.03
CA ALA A 113 -15.50 -3.27 -12.62
C ALA A 113 -14.21 -3.09 -11.82
N GLU A 114 -14.12 -3.75 -10.68
CA GLU A 114 -12.93 -3.81 -9.84
C GLU A 114 -11.90 -4.77 -10.46
N PRO A 115 -10.60 -4.55 -10.21
CA PRO A 115 -9.57 -5.51 -10.58
C PRO A 115 -9.89 -6.90 -10.02
N GLY A 116 -9.74 -7.94 -10.84
CA GLY A 116 -10.07 -9.32 -10.47
C GLY A 116 -11.54 -9.70 -10.70
N ALA A 117 -12.41 -8.76 -11.09
CA ALA A 117 -13.79 -9.08 -11.48
C ALA A 117 -13.80 -10.08 -12.65
N GLN A 118 -14.80 -10.96 -12.67
CA GLN A 118 -14.91 -11.97 -13.71
C GLN A 118 -15.37 -11.34 -15.03
N ALA A 119 -14.65 -11.64 -16.11
CA ALA A 119 -15.05 -11.25 -17.45
C ALA A 119 -16.38 -11.92 -17.85
N GLY A 120 -17.25 -11.18 -18.52
CA GLY A 120 -18.58 -11.66 -18.86
C GLY A 120 -19.43 -10.63 -19.59
N LYS A 121 -20.48 -11.11 -20.26
CA LYS A 121 -21.49 -10.29 -20.93
C LYS A 121 -22.81 -10.40 -20.19
N TYR A 122 -23.47 -9.27 -19.99
CA TYR A 122 -24.72 -9.17 -19.26
C TYR A 122 -25.72 -8.32 -20.05
N SER A 123 -26.97 -8.74 -20.11
CA SER A 123 -28.08 -7.93 -20.59
C SER A 123 -28.76 -7.26 -19.39
N LEU A 124 -28.81 -5.93 -19.39
CA LEU A 124 -29.38 -5.13 -18.32
C LEU A 124 -30.55 -4.30 -18.84
N GLN A 125 -31.65 -4.29 -18.09
CA GLN A 125 -32.74 -3.33 -18.25
C GLN A 125 -33.01 -2.64 -16.91
N VAL A 126 -33.38 -1.35 -16.95
CA VAL A 126 -33.67 -0.56 -15.75
C VAL A 126 -35.15 -0.23 -15.76
N GLY A 127 -35.95 -0.91 -14.94
CA GLY A 127 -37.40 -0.72 -14.87
C GLY A 127 -37.82 0.43 -13.97
N GLN A 128 -37.11 0.60 -12.84
CA GLN A 128 -37.41 1.65 -11.87
C GLN A 128 -36.14 2.07 -11.13
N LEU A 129 -36.05 3.35 -10.77
CA LEU A 129 -35.00 3.86 -9.88
C LEU A 129 -35.45 3.82 -8.42
N ALA A 130 -34.51 3.58 -7.52
CA ALA A 130 -34.73 3.72 -6.10
C ALA A 130 -35.05 5.17 -5.75
N GLN A 131 -36.05 5.36 -4.89
CA GLN A 131 -36.55 6.66 -4.45
C GLN A 131 -36.56 6.73 -2.93
N ALA A 132 -36.13 7.86 -2.39
CA ALA A 132 -36.28 8.21 -0.99
C ALA A 132 -37.66 8.85 -0.78
N GLN A 133 -38.31 8.51 0.34
CA GLN A 133 -39.57 9.15 0.71
C GLN A 133 -39.35 10.62 1.05
N SER A 134 -40.30 11.47 0.65
CA SER A 134 -40.32 12.89 0.98
C SER A 134 -41.75 13.29 1.33
N ASP A 135 -41.94 13.77 2.54
CA ASP A 135 -43.22 14.21 3.07
C ASP A 135 -43.16 15.71 3.39
N ARG A 136 -44.29 16.41 3.29
CA ARG A 136 -44.40 17.82 3.70
C ARG A 136 -45.52 18.02 4.70
N SER A 137 -45.34 18.95 5.62
CA SER A 137 -46.39 19.40 6.51
C SER A 137 -47.43 20.26 5.79
N LEU A 138 -48.49 20.61 6.53
CA LEU A 138 -49.34 21.76 6.24
C LEU A 138 -48.55 23.09 6.29
N THR A 139 -49.23 24.17 5.93
CA THR A 139 -48.69 25.54 5.93
C THR A 139 -48.63 26.14 7.33
N PHE A 140 -47.48 26.74 7.65
CA PHE A 140 -47.26 27.60 8.81
C PHE A 140 -47.02 29.05 8.37
N ALA A 141 -47.59 30.00 9.10
CA ALA A 141 -47.46 31.43 8.75
C ALA A 141 -46.03 31.95 8.97
N LYS A 142 -45.32 31.45 9.98
CA LYS A 142 -43.94 31.86 10.31
C LYS A 142 -43.15 30.67 10.86
N GLN A 143 -41.85 30.66 10.60
CA GLN A 143 -40.94 29.62 11.11
C GLN A 143 -40.55 29.81 12.59
N ASP A 144 -40.57 31.04 13.09
CA ASP A 144 -40.13 31.46 14.42
C ASP A 144 -41.30 31.79 15.37
N GLN A 145 -42.54 31.56 14.91
CA GLN A 145 -43.72 31.73 15.75
C GLN A 145 -43.88 30.51 16.65
N ASN A 146 -44.18 30.76 17.93
CA ASN A 146 -44.64 29.74 18.86
C ASN A 146 -45.89 29.03 18.29
N LEU A 147 -45.80 27.72 18.11
CA LEU A 147 -46.85 26.90 17.50
C LEU A 147 -48.09 26.74 18.40
N GLY A 148 -48.03 27.19 19.66
CA GLY A 148 -49.15 27.10 20.61
C GLY A 148 -49.42 25.67 21.08
N LEU A 149 -48.45 24.78 20.93
CA LEU A 149 -48.52 23.38 21.33
C LEU A 149 -48.17 23.25 22.83
N GLY A 150 -48.81 22.28 23.49
CA GLY A 150 -48.38 21.82 24.82
C GLY A 150 -47.21 20.84 24.71
N ASP A 151 -46.65 20.45 25.85
CA ASP A 151 -45.66 19.36 25.91
C ASP A 151 -46.27 18.07 25.35
N GLY A 152 -45.47 17.31 24.61
CA GLY A 152 -45.92 16.05 24.02
C GLY A 152 -44.85 15.38 23.19
N SER A 153 -45.23 14.28 22.53
CA SER A 153 -44.32 13.58 21.64
C SER A 153 -45.05 12.83 20.53
N PHE A 154 -44.33 12.55 19.46
CA PHE A 154 -44.74 11.63 18.41
C PHE A 154 -43.53 10.78 17.99
N ASP A 155 -43.77 9.59 17.48
CA ASP A 155 -42.71 8.75 16.96
C ASP A 155 -42.59 8.91 15.45
N ILE A 156 -41.34 8.91 14.96
CA ILE A 156 -41.04 8.58 13.57
C ILE A 156 -40.73 7.08 13.53
N ILE A 157 -41.43 6.36 12.66
CA ILE A 157 -41.29 4.91 12.50
C ILE A 157 -40.59 4.65 11.17
N VAL A 158 -39.46 3.95 11.19
CA VAL A 158 -38.73 3.52 9.99
C VAL A 158 -38.39 2.04 10.14
N ALA A 159 -38.74 1.21 9.14
CA ALA A 159 -38.57 -0.24 9.20
C ALA A 159 -39.09 -0.89 10.50
N GLY A 160 -40.18 -0.37 11.07
CA GLY A 160 -40.79 -0.84 12.32
C GLY A 160 -40.11 -0.35 13.61
N LYS A 161 -38.99 0.38 13.52
CA LYS A 161 -38.33 1.00 14.67
C LYS A 161 -38.96 2.35 14.97
N HIS A 162 -39.40 2.53 16.22
CA HIS A 162 -39.94 3.79 16.73
C HIS A 162 -38.83 4.67 17.32
N THR A 163 -38.78 5.95 16.92
CA THR A 163 -37.94 6.97 17.56
C THR A 163 -38.79 8.15 17.97
N THR A 164 -38.80 8.41 19.27
CA THR A 164 -39.62 9.46 19.88
C THR A 164 -39.01 10.84 19.67
N ILE A 165 -39.82 11.74 19.11
CA ILE A 165 -39.56 13.16 19.00
C ILE A 165 -40.36 13.89 20.08
N ALA A 166 -39.68 14.32 21.14
CA ALA A 166 -40.30 15.09 22.21
C ALA A 166 -40.40 16.58 21.81
N LEU A 167 -41.57 17.18 21.99
CA LEU A 167 -41.84 18.60 21.79
C LEU A 167 -42.16 19.26 23.14
N GLN A 168 -41.84 20.54 23.26
CA GLN A 168 -42.01 21.35 24.45
C GLN A 168 -42.97 22.52 24.18
N GLN A 169 -43.64 22.97 25.23
CA GLN A 169 -44.41 24.20 25.17
C GLN A 169 -43.52 25.38 24.73
N GLY A 170 -44.00 26.13 23.76
CA GLY A 170 -43.28 27.30 23.22
C GLY A 170 -42.50 27.03 21.93
N ASP A 171 -42.40 25.77 21.50
CA ASP A 171 -41.68 25.38 20.30
C ASP A 171 -42.12 26.12 19.04
N THR A 172 -41.14 26.47 18.24
CA THR A 172 -41.29 27.00 16.88
C THR A 172 -41.07 25.90 15.83
N LEU A 173 -41.34 26.18 14.56
CA LEU A 173 -41.05 25.23 13.48
C LEU A 173 -39.54 24.92 13.38
N ILE A 174 -38.69 25.91 13.71
CA ILE A 174 -37.23 25.75 13.79
C ILE A 174 -36.86 24.72 14.85
N ASP A 175 -37.52 24.75 16.01
CA ASP A 175 -37.25 23.81 17.11
C ASP A 175 -37.67 22.39 16.74
N VAL A 176 -38.83 22.23 16.10
CA VAL A 176 -39.30 20.93 15.60
C VAL A 176 -38.35 20.34 14.58
N ALA A 177 -37.96 21.13 13.56
CA ALA A 177 -36.98 20.69 12.57
C ALA A 177 -35.65 20.31 13.22
N SER A 178 -35.20 21.08 14.22
CA SER A 178 -33.97 20.81 14.96
C SER A 178 -34.05 19.51 15.75
N ARG A 179 -35.16 19.21 16.43
CA ARG A 179 -35.33 17.97 17.20
C ARG A 179 -35.42 16.73 16.33
N ILE A 180 -36.10 16.82 15.17
CA ILE A 180 -36.06 15.73 14.18
C ILE A 180 -34.62 15.51 13.71
N ASN A 181 -33.91 16.59 13.36
CA ASN A 181 -32.52 16.52 12.89
C ASN A 181 -31.51 16.06 13.96
N GLN A 182 -31.80 16.22 15.25
CA GLN A 182 -31.01 15.66 16.34
C GLN A 182 -31.10 14.12 16.34
N ASN A 183 -32.25 13.56 15.94
CA ASN A 183 -32.49 12.12 15.88
C ASN A 183 -32.24 11.52 14.48
N LYS A 184 -31.78 12.30 13.50
CA LYS A 184 -31.64 11.88 12.08
C LYS A 184 -30.72 10.68 11.84
N ASN A 185 -29.76 10.44 12.74
CA ASN A 185 -28.86 9.29 12.62
C ASN A 185 -29.54 8.00 13.08
N GLU A 186 -30.54 8.11 13.96
CA GLU A 186 -31.32 6.98 14.44
C GLU A 186 -32.53 6.68 13.56
N THR A 187 -33.17 7.73 13.03
CA THR A 187 -34.35 7.63 12.16
C THR A 187 -34.00 7.51 10.68
N GLY A 188 -32.85 8.03 10.25
CA GLY A 188 -32.56 8.19 8.82
C GLY A 188 -33.39 9.30 8.14
N VAL A 189 -34.15 10.10 8.90
CA VAL A 189 -35.02 11.17 8.36
C VAL A 189 -34.44 12.54 8.69
N ALA A 190 -34.32 13.40 7.69
CA ALA A 190 -33.87 14.78 7.82
C ALA A 190 -35.04 15.75 7.65
N ALA A 191 -35.07 16.82 8.44
CA ALA A 191 -36.10 17.85 8.37
C ALA A 191 -35.52 19.16 7.83
N THR A 192 -36.23 19.80 6.90
CA THR A 192 -35.89 21.11 6.33
C THR A 192 -37.11 22.01 6.33
N ILE A 193 -36.93 23.30 6.59
CA ILE A 193 -38.01 24.29 6.47
C ILE A 193 -37.91 24.96 5.11
N VAL A 194 -38.98 24.93 4.33
CA VAL A 194 -39.08 25.56 3.02
C VAL A 194 -40.04 26.74 3.09
N LYS A 195 -39.57 27.93 2.73
CA LYS A 195 -40.43 29.11 2.50
C LYS A 195 -41.01 29.04 1.09
N VAL A 196 -42.30 28.79 0.96
CA VAL A 196 -43.01 28.72 -0.33
C VAL A 196 -43.41 30.11 -0.81
N SER A 197 -43.92 30.95 0.09
CA SER A 197 -44.25 32.36 -0.16
C SER A 197 -44.21 33.15 1.15
N ASP A 198 -44.58 34.43 1.11
CA ASP A 198 -44.86 35.16 2.34
C ASP A 198 -46.03 34.50 3.08
N ASN A 199 -45.84 34.30 4.38
CA ASN A 199 -46.75 33.57 5.26
C ASN A 199 -47.04 32.10 4.87
N ASP A 200 -46.17 31.45 4.08
CA ASP A 200 -46.24 30.01 3.80
C ASP A 200 -44.88 29.34 4.01
N PHE A 201 -44.71 28.72 5.18
CA PHE A 201 -43.57 27.88 5.54
C PHE A 201 -44.05 26.44 5.71
N ARG A 202 -43.27 25.49 5.23
CA ARG A 202 -43.56 24.06 5.36
C ARG A 202 -42.35 23.31 5.87
N LEU A 203 -42.60 22.36 6.76
CA LEU A 203 -41.62 21.37 7.17
C LEU A 203 -41.61 20.25 6.13
N VAL A 204 -40.45 19.99 5.53
CA VAL A 204 -40.22 18.89 4.60
C VAL A 204 -39.35 17.87 5.30
N LEU A 205 -39.79 16.61 5.29
CA LEU A 205 -39.08 15.48 5.87
C LEU A 205 -38.65 14.57 4.73
N ASP A 206 -37.35 14.37 4.60
CA ASP A 206 -36.76 13.53 3.57
C ASP A 206 -36.05 12.34 4.23
N SER A 207 -36.28 11.14 3.69
CA SER A 207 -35.46 9.98 4.01
C SER A 207 -34.07 10.20 3.41
N LYS A 208 -33.01 9.95 4.19
CA LYS A 208 -31.62 10.01 3.70
C LYS A 208 -31.32 8.94 2.67
N ASN A 209 -32.00 7.79 2.80
CA ASN A 209 -31.76 6.62 2.00
C ASN A 209 -32.94 6.36 1.06
N THR A 210 -32.64 5.84 -0.13
CA THR A 210 -33.66 5.35 -1.06
C THR A 210 -34.12 3.95 -0.68
N GLY A 211 -35.20 3.46 -1.29
CA GLY A 211 -35.66 2.08 -1.09
C GLY A 211 -36.88 1.97 -0.19
N ALA A 212 -37.71 0.96 -0.43
CA ALA A 212 -39.00 0.76 0.23
C ALA A 212 -38.85 0.56 1.75
N ASP A 213 -37.79 -0.11 2.21
CA ASP A 213 -37.50 -0.31 3.63
C ASP A 213 -37.20 1.00 4.39
N ASN A 214 -36.78 2.04 3.66
CA ASN A 214 -36.51 3.37 4.21
C ASN A 214 -37.74 4.29 4.14
N ALA A 215 -38.92 3.73 3.86
CA ALA A 215 -40.19 4.41 4.07
C ALA A 215 -40.37 4.71 5.56
N PHE A 216 -40.98 5.86 5.85
CA PHE A 216 -41.25 6.27 7.22
C PHE A 216 -42.72 6.65 7.39
N SER A 217 -43.20 6.46 8.61
CA SER A 217 -44.52 6.89 9.05
C SER A 217 -44.44 7.57 10.41
N TYR A 218 -45.57 8.06 10.88
CA TYR A 218 -45.67 8.82 12.12
C TYR A 218 -46.68 8.18 13.04
N ASP A 219 -46.38 8.15 14.33
CA ASP A 219 -47.31 7.73 15.36
C ASP A 219 -47.51 8.85 16.39
N PHE A 220 -48.73 9.37 16.42
CA PHE A 220 -49.16 10.43 17.33
C PHE A 220 -50.00 9.90 18.51
N THR A 221 -50.11 8.59 18.70
CA THR A 221 -50.98 7.98 19.72
C THR A 221 -50.67 8.46 21.14
N ALA A 222 -49.40 8.72 21.45
CA ALA A 222 -48.96 9.28 22.73
C ALA A 222 -49.47 10.72 22.97
N THR A 223 -49.70 11.50 21.92
CA THR A 223 -50.23 12.87 22.01
C THR A 223 -51.08 13.21 20.78
N PRO A 224 -52.35 12.74 20.71
CA PRO A 224 -53.18 12.87 19.51
C PRO A 224 -53.46 14.32 19.08
N SER A 225 -53.36 15.28 19.99
CA SER A 225 -53.50 16.71 19.66
C SER A 225 -52.43 17.21 18.69
N LEU A 226 -51.24 16.57 18.65
CA LEU A 226 -50.16 16.93 17.72
C LEU A 226 -50.44 16.52 16.27
N GLU A 227 -51.27 15.50 16.04
CA GLU A 227 -51.58 14.99 14.68
C GLU A 227 -52.26 16.06 13.81
N SER A 228 -53.15 16.85 14.40
CA SER A 228 -53.82 17.96 13.71
C SER A 228 -52.90 19.15 13.41
N ALA A 229 -51.82 19.30 14.18
CA ALA A 229 -50.81 20.34 13.96
C ALA A 229 -49.75 19.90 12.93
N PHE A 230 -49.42 18.62 12.86
CA PHE A 230 -48.40 18.04 11.98
C PHE A 230 -48.96 16.96 11.07
N THR A 231 -50.00 17.28 10.31
CA THR A 231 -50.45 16.41 9.22
C THR A 231 -49.45 16.46 8.07
N PHE A 232 -48.85 15.32 7.75
CA PHE A 232 -47.90 15.18 6.65
C PHE A 232 -48.59 14.62 5.40
N THR A 233 -48.21 15.16 4.24
CA THR A 233 -48.60 14.64 2.92
C THR A 233 -47.36 14.13 2.21
N THR A 234 -47.39 12.89 1.75
CA THR A 234 -46.31 12.30 0.96
C THR A 234 -46.23 12.93 -0.42
N ASN A 235 -45.13 13.62 -0.71
CA ASN A 235 -44.81 14.17 -2.02
C ASN A 235 -44.15 13.13 -2.92
N LYS A 236 -43.33 12.26 -2.33
CA LYS A 236 -42.60 11.19 -3.03
C LYS A 236 -42.58 9.95 -2.15
N THR A 237 -42.99 8.80 -2.69
CA THR A 237 -42.94 7.53 -1.97
C THR A 237 -41.55 6.91 -2.06
N ALA A 238 -41.14 6.24 -1.00
CA ALA A 238 -39.98 5.37 -1.02
C ALA A 238 -40.23 4.17 -1.96
N LYS A 239 -39.26 3.87 -2.82
CA LYS A 239 -39.33 2.77 -3.78
C LYS A 239 -37.95 2.15 -3.98
N ASP A 240 -37.91 0.86 -4.24
CA ASP A 240 -36.69 0.18 -4.66
C ASP A 240 -36.39 0.41 -6.15
N ALA A 241 -35.11 0.34 -6.49
CA ALA A 241 -34.67 0.13 -7.85
C ALA A 241 -35.10 -1.26 -8.30
N ILE A 242 -35.55 -1.36 -9.55
CA ILE A 242 -35.93 -2.61 -10.20
C ILE A 242 -35.13 -2.71 -11.48
N ILE A 243 -34.30 -3.74 -11.57
CA ILE A 243 -33.53 -4.06 -12.78
C ILE A 243 -33.86 -5.47 -13.25
N ASP A 244 -33.64 -5.73 -14.53
CA ASP A 244 -33.59 -7.07 -15.10
C ASP A 244 -32.16 -7.34 -15.55
N LEU A 245 -31.54 -8.37 -14.98
CA LEU A 245 -30.18 -8.79 -15.33
C LEU A 245 -30.22 -10.22 -15.85
N ASN A 246 -29.92 -10.41 -17.13
CA ASN A 246 -30.00 -11.71 -17.82
C ASN A 246 -31.37 -12.40 -17.66
N GLY A 247 -32.47 -11.63 -17.61
CA GLY A 247 -33.83 -12.16 -17.39
C GLY A 247 -34.22 -12.36 -15.93
N LEU A 248 -33.34 -12.02 -14.97
CA LEU A 248 -33.61 -12.09 -13.54
C LEU A 248 -33.99 -10.70 -13.02
N THR A 249 -35.22 -10.58 -12.49
CA THR A 249 -35.68 -9.34 -11.85
C THR A 249 -35.06 -9.20 -10.46
N ILE A 250 -34.38 -8.08 -10.23
CA ILE A 250 -33.66 -7.81 -8.99
C ILE A 250 -34.15 -6.48 -8.41
N HIS A 251 -34.41 -6.50 -7.11
CA HIS A 251 -34.81 -5.33 -6.32
C HIS A 251 -33.66 -4.87 -5.43
N ARG A 252 -33.42 -3.56 -5.38
CA ARG A 252 -32.39 -2.97 -4.50
C ARG A 252 -32.86 -1.64 -3.91
N SER A 253 -32.52 -1.41 -2.66
CA SER A 253 -32.83 -0.15 -1.97
C SER A 253 -32.04 1.04 -2.51
N SER A 254 -30.93 0.82 -3.24
CA SER A 254 -30.03 1.85 -3.75
C SER A 254 -29.97 1.86 -5.28
N ASN A 255 -29.70 3.04 -5.86
CA ASN A 255 -29.35 3.18 -7.28
C ASN A 255 -27.88 2.83 -7.57
N ASN A 256 -27.06 2.56 -6.55
CA ASN A 256 -25.72 2.00 -6.71
C ASN A 256 -25.77 0.54 -6.24
N ILE A 257 -25.67 -0.38 -7.19
CA ILE A 257 -25.85 -1.82 -7.00
C ILE A 257 -24.49 -2.50 -7.19
N ASN A 258 -23.90 -3.01 -6.12
CA ASN A 258 -22.53 -3.58 -6.09
C ASN A 258 -22.46 -5.00 -5.51
N ASP A 259 -23.61 -5.63 -5.27
CA ASP A 259 -23.76 -6.91 -4.57
C ASP A 259 -24.34 -8.01 -5.45
N VAL A 260 -24.62 -7.72 -6.73
CA VAL A 260 -25.22 -8.68 -7.67
C VAL A 260 -24.16 -9.51 -8.39
N ILE A 261 -23.12 -8.85 -8.89
CA ILE A 261 -21.96 -9.50 -9.51
C ILE A 261 -20.73 -9.08 -8.72
N LYS A 262 -19.96 -10.07 -8.23
CA LYS A 262 -18.75 -9.80 -7.45
C LYS A 262 -17.77 -8.92 -8.24
N GLY A 263 -17.42 -7.77 -7.68
CA GLY A 263 -16.50 -6.82 -8.27
C GLY A 263 -17.09 -5.96 -9.40
N VAL A 264 -18.40 -5.97 -9.63
CA VAL A 264 -19.06 -5.09 -10.63
C VAL A 264 -20.11 -4.22 -9.95
N THR A 265 -20.08 -2.92 -10.24
CA THR A 265 -21.04 -1.95 -9.71
C THR A 265 -21.85 -1.31 -10.84
N PHE A 266 -23.16 -1.25 -10.67
CA PHE A 266 -24.11 -0.54 -11.54
C PHE A 266 -24.64 0.71 -10.83
N SER A 267 -24.40 1.89 -11.41
CA SER A 267 -24.95 3.17 -10.98
C SER A 267 -26.09 3.58 -11.91
N LEU A 268 -27.32 3.45 -11.44
CA LEU A 268 -28.53 3.70 -12.21
C LEU A 268 -28.86 5.19 -12.27
N TYR A 269 -29.10 5.71 -13.47
CA TYR A 269 -29.42 7.12 -13.71
C TYR A 269 -30.82 7.32 -14.30
N GLN A 270 -31.26 6.42 -15.20
CA GLN A 270 -32.55 6.51 -15.87
C GLN A 270 -33.13 5.12 -16.13
N THR A 271 -34.45 5.05 -16.32
CA THR A 271 -35.15 3.83 -16.74
C THR A 271 -35.00 3.58 -18.23
N THR A 272 -34.87 2.31 -18.63
CA THR A 272 -34.90 1.90 -20.03
C THR A 272 -36.34 1.81 -20.54
N SER A 273 -36.53 1.91 -21.86
CA SER A 273 -37.86 1.83 -22.48
C SER A 273 -38.37 0.39 -22.55
N ASN A 274 -39.69 0.22 -22.46
CA ASN A 274 -40.38 -1.07 -22.65
C ASN A 274 -39.84 -2.19 -21.73
N PHE A 275 -39.61 -1.89 -20.44
CA PHE A 275 -39.10 -2.85 -19.45
C PHE A 275 -39.88 -4.17 -19.49
N GLN A 276 -39.15 -5.28 -19.69
CA GLN A 276 -39.69 -6.65 -19.82
C GLN A 276 -40.81 -6.81 -20.86
N GLN A 277 -40.86 -5.96 -21.89
CA GLN A 277 -41.83 -6.03 -22.98
C GLN A 277 -41.15 -6.36 -24.31
N VAL A 278 -41.96 -6.65 -25.33
CA VAL A 278 -41.48 -6.79 -26.71
C VAL A 278 -40.88 -5.45 -27.15
N ASN A 279 -39.70 -5.48 -27.77
CA ASN A 279 -38.90 -4.30 -28.11
C ASN A 279 -38.39 -3.51 -26.89
N ALA A 280 -38.04 -4.22 -25.80
CA ALA A 280 -37.29 -3.66 -24.69
C ALA A 280 -35.98 -3.01 -25.15
N SER A 281 -35.71 -1.84 -24.59
CA SER A 281 -34.39 -1.23 -24.62
C SER A 281 -33.49 -2.00 -23.64
N VAL A 282 -32.50 -2.70 -24.19
CA VAL A 282 -31.59 -3.58 -23.47
C VAL A 282 -30.19 -3.03 -23.58
N LEU A 283 -29.57 -2.82 -22.43
CA LEU A 283 -28.18 -2.42 -22.31
C LEU A 283 -27.32 -3.68 -22.30
N ASN A 284 -26.40 -3.80 -23.25
CA ASN A 284 -25.41 -4.87 -23.25
C ASN A 284 -24.17 -4.36 -22.52
N VAL A 285 -23.88 -4.97 -21.38
CA VAL A 285 -22.71 -4.72 -20.55
C VAL A 285 -21.70 -5.82 -20.83
N GLU A 286 -20.50 -5.47 -21.25
CA GLU A 286 -19.40 -6.40 -21.43
C GLU A 286 -18.24 -5.98 -20.53
N VAL A 287 -17.89 -6.87 -19.61
CA VAL A 287 -16.70 -6.76 -18.76
C VAL A 287 -15.64 -7.65 -19.40
N ASP A 288 -14.55 -7.05 -19.86
CA ASP A 288 -13.45 -7.76 -20.52
C ASP A 288 -12.10 -7.41 -19.88
N ASN A 289 -11.04 -8.06 -20.31
CA ASN A 289 -9.67 -7.76 -19.90
C ASN A 289 -9.33 -6.30 -20.17
N GLY A 290 -8.66 -5.65 -19.21
CA GLY A 290 -8.21 -4.26 -19.30
C GLY A 290 -7.05 -4.09 -20.28
N VAL A 291 -7.31 -4.19 -21.58
CA VAL A 291 -6.30 -4.09 -22.65
C VAL A 291 -5.56 -2.77 -22.57
N THR A 292 -6.30 -1.68 -22.34
CA THR A 292 -5.71 -0.32 -22.26
C THR A 292 -4.75 -0.21 -21.08
N THR A 293 -5.17 -0.62 -19.88
CA THR A 293 -4.35 -0.56 -18.67
C THR A 293 -3.11 -1.46 -18.76
N ALA A 294 -3.26 -2.67 -19.33
CA ALA A 294 -2.14 -3.57 -19.55
C ALA A 294 -1.13 -3.00 -20.55
N HIS A 295 -1.60 -2.43 -21.67
CA HIS A 295 -0.76 -1.78 -22.67
C HIS A 295 0.02 -0.60 -22.09
N ASP A 296 -0.66 0.32 -21.40
CA ASP A 296 -0.03 1.51 -20.80
C ASP A 296 1.04 1.12 -19.77
N SER A 297 0.78 0.06 -19.01
CA SER A 297 1.72 -0.46 -18.00
C SER A 297 2.95 -1.09 -18.63
N ILE A 298 2.78 -1.85 -19.72
CA ILE A 298 3.89 -2.40 -20.52
C ILE A 298 4.72 -1.27 -21.14
N THR A 299 4.07 -0.25 -21.70
CA THR A 299 4.75 0.92 -22.27
C THR A 299 5.54 1.69 -21.21
N THR A 300 4.97 1.86 -20.01
CA THR A 300 5.64 2.46 -18.85
C THR A 300 6.88 1.67 -18.44
N PHE A 301 6.78 0.33 -18.41
CA PHE A 301 7.92 -0.55 -18.15
C PHE A 301 9.03 -0.39 -19.18
N VAL A 302 8.68 -0.38 -20.48
CA VAL A 302 9.64 -0.18 -21.59
C VAL A 302 10.35 1.16 -21.46
N ASN A 303 9.60 2.23 -21.20
CA ASN A 303 10.16 3.57 -21.06
C ASN A 303 11.11 3.65 -19.85
N ALA A 304 10.72 3.10 -18.70
CA ALA A 304 11.58 3.09 -17.52
C ALA A 304 12.89 2.30 -17.76
N TYR A 305 12.85 1.21 -18.52
CA TYR A 305 14.06 0.50 -18.93
C TYR A 305 14.92 1.37 -19.87
N ASN A 306 14.30 2.03 -20.85
CA ASN A 306 15.00 2.89 -21.80
C ASN A 306 15.66 4.09 -21.11
N ASP A 307 14.99 4.75 -20.17
CA ASP A 307 15.54 5.86 -19.38
C ASP A 307 16.78 5.42 -18.59
N PHE A 308 16.73 4.23 -17.99
CA PHE A 308 17.90 3.62 -17.35
C PHE A 308 19.04 3.39 -18.35
N ARG A 309 18.74 2.85 -19.54
CA ARG A 309 19.74 2.63 -20.60
C ARG A 309 20.36 3.94 -21.09
N PHE A 310 19.55 4.99 -21.23
CA PHE A 310 20.03 6.32 -21.59
C PHE A 310 20.96 6.92 -20.53
N PHE A 311 20.66 6.75 -19.25
CA PHE A 311 21.59 7.11 -18.18
C PHE A 311 22.92 6.36 -18.29
N VAL A 312 22.90 5.03 -18.47
CA VAL A 312 24.13 4.23 -18.66
C VAL A 312 24.90 4.73 -19.89
N GLY A 313 24.22 5.04 -21.00
CA GLY A 313 24.82 5.62 -22.20
C GLY A 313 25.51 6.95 -21.94
N ARG A 314 24.87 7.89 -21.24
CA ARG A 314 25.45 9.18 -20.83
C ARG A 314 26.71 8.99 -19.97
N GLN A 315 26.74 7.97 -19.11
CA GLN A 315 27.94 7.65 -18.31
C GLN A 315 29.08 7.01 -19.13
N GLN A 316 28.86 6.68 -20.40
CA GLN A 316 29.88 6.12 -21.30
C GLN A 316 30.18 7.04 -22.50
N GLU A 317 29.61 8.24 -22.53
CA GLU A 317 29.74 9.17 -23.63
C GLU A 317 31.17 9.70 -23.77
N ARG A 318 31.63 9.85 -25.02
CA ARG A 318 32.95 10.37 -25.37
C ARG A 318 32.83 11.60 -26.26
N ASP A 319 33.75 12.53 -26.06
CA ASP A 319 33.91 13.71 -26.91
C ASP A 319 34.59 13.37 -28.25
N LYS A 320 34.77 14.40 -29.07
CA LYS A 320 35.35 14.30 -30.42
C LYS A 320 36.81 13.82 -30.41
N ASP A 321 37.49 14.00 -29.28
CA ASP A 321 38.89 13.62 -29.08
C ASP A 321 39.01 12.21 -28.47
N GLY A 322 37.88 11.54 -28.25
CA GLY A 322 37.80 10.21 -27.67
C GLY A 322 37.91 10.19 -26.14
N ASN A 323 37.93 11.33 -25.46
CA ASN A 323 37.93 11.39 -23.99
C ASN A 323 36.49 11.30 -23.46
N PHE A 324 36.32 10.79 -22.24
CA PHE A 324 35.01 10.81 -21.61
C PHE A 324 34.56 12.25 -21.35
N VAL A 325 33.30 12.53 -21.64
CA VAL A 325 32.72 13.85 -21.33
C VAL A 325 32.72 14.09 -19.82
N LYS A 326 32.82 15.36 -19.40
CA LYS A 326 32.92 15.69 -17.97
C LYS A 326 31.72 15.23 -17.14
N THR A 327 30.55 15.10 -17.77
CA THR A 327 29.30 14.62 -17.16
C THR A 327 29.27 13.10 -16.96
N ALA A 328 30.15 12.34 -17.63
CA ALA A 328 30.25 10.89 -17.52
C ALA A 328 31.08 10.49 -16.29
N VAL A 329 30.67 10.92 -15.10
CA VAL A 329 31.45 10.76 -13.85
C VAL A 329 31.56 9.30 -13.37
N LEU A 330 30.69 8.41 -13.84
CA LEU A 330 30.66 6.97 -13.51
C LEU A 330 31.25 6.08 -14.62
N HIS A 331 31.98 6.63 -15.59
CA HIS A 331 32.50 5.88 -16.74
C HIS A 331 33.35 4.63 -16.41
N GLN A 332 34.07 4.64 -15.28
CA GLN A 332 34.88 3.50 -14.79
C GLN A 332 34.28 2.82 -13.55
N ASP A 333 33.01 3.09 -13.27
CA ASP A 333 32.39 2.59 -12.06
C ASP A 333 31.92 1.13 -12.20
N SER A 334 32.52 0.24 -11.41
CA SER A 334 32.20 -1.19 -11.41
C SER A 334 30.79 -1.49 -10.89
N THR A 335 30.26 -0.67 -9.99
CA THR A 335 28.90 -0.85 -9.45
C THR A 335 27.88 -0.54 -10.54
N LEU A 336 28.05 0.56 -11.28
CA LEU A 336 27.22 0.89 -12.43
C LEU A 336 27.25 -0.22 -13.48
N GLN A 337 28.43 -0.72 -13.85
CA GLN A 337 28.56 -1.81 -14.83
C GLN A 337 27.89 -3.10 -14.37
N SER A 338 28.03 -3.46 -13.10
CA SER A 338 27.37 -4.63 -12.50
C SER A 338 25.85 -4.52 -12.58
N ILE A 339 25.30 -3.36 -12.15
CA ILE A 339 23.87 -3.08 -12.21
C ILE A 339 23.37 -3.11 -13.67
N ALA A 340 24.07 -2.47 -14.60
CA ALA A 340 23.73 -2.47 -16.02
C ALA A 340 23.64 -3.88 -16.60
N ASN A 341 24.60 -4.75 -16.26
CA ASN A 341 24.59 -6.13 -16.71
C ASN A 341 23.43 -6.93 -16.08
N GLN A 342 23.14 -6.72 -14.79
CA GLN A 342 22.04 -7.39 -14.09
C GLN A 342 20.66 -6.98 -14.66
N VAL A 343 20.43 -5.68 -14.86
CA VAL A 343 19.18 -5.16 -15.44
C VAL A 343 18.99 -5.67 -16.87
N THR A 344 20.03 -5.60 -17.69
CA THR A 344 19.97 -6.07 -19.09
C THR A 344 19.71 -7.57 -19.18
N SER A 345 20.36 -8.36 -18.31
CA SER A 345 20.14 -9.82 -18.25
C SER A 345 18.76 -10.19 -17.70
N GLY A 346 18.16 -9.34 -16.86
CA GLY A 346 16.80 -9.52 -16.35
C GLY A 346 15.73 -9.37 -17.44
N VAL A 347 15.95 -8.48 -18.40
CA VAL A 347 15.03 -8.25 -19.53
C VAL A 347 15.27 -9.23 -20.68
N ASN A 348 16.52 -9.68 -20.86
CA ASN A 348 16.88 -10.60 -21.93
C ASN A 348 16.56 -12.07 -21.59
N GLY A 349 16.23 -12.86 -22.61
CA GLY A 349 16.08 -14.31 -22.53
C GLY A 349 14.64 -14.81 -22.64
N LEU A 350 14.54 -16.12 -22.85
CA LEU A 350 13.27 -16.83 -22.93
C LEU A 350 12.64 -16.98 -21.54
N ILE A 351 11.32 -16.92 -21.46
CA ILE A 351 10.56 -17.25 -20.26
C ILE A 351 10.38 -18.77 -20.20
N LYS A 352 11.13 -19.40 -19.30
CA LYS A 352 11.03 -20.84 -19.03
C LYS A 352 9.69 -21.15 -18.34
N GLY A 353 9.16 -22.35 -18.56
CA GLY A 353 7.90 -22.81 -17.96
C GLY A 353 6.63 -22.47 -18.75
N LEU A 354 6.74 -21.68 -19.83
CA LEU A 354 5.64 -21.47 -20.77
C LEU A 354 5.57 -22.59 -21.81
N SER A 355 4.36 -22.91 -22.27
CA SER A 355 4.12 -24.01 -23.22
C SER A 355 4.81 -23.75 -24.57
N SER A 356 5.40 -24.79 -25.15
CA SER A 356 6.00 -24.73 -26.49
C SER A 356 4.96 -24.38 -27.56
N GLY A 357 5.23 -23.37 -28.39
CA GLY A 357 4.33 -22.90 -29.45
C GLY A 357 3.51 -21.64 -29.11
N LYS A 358 3.66 -21.10 -27.90
CA LYS A 358 3.14 -19.79 -27.47
C LYS A 358 4.27 -18.75 -27.41
N ALA A 359 3.89 -17.48 -27.25
CA ALA A 359 4.85 -16.40 -27.02
C ALA A 359 5.70 -16.71 -25.77
N ASN A 360 7.02 -16.73 -25.92
CA ASN A 360 7.97 -17.04 -24.84
C ASN A 360 9.10 -16.00 -24.73
N SER A 361 9.04 -14.95 -25.55
CA SER A 361 9.95 -13.81 -25.54
C SER A 361 9.20 -12.50 -25.75
N LEU A 362 9.81 -11.39 -25.34
CA LEU A 362 9.30 -10.05 -25.61
C LEU A 362 9.15 -9.76 -27.11
N ALA A 363 10.01 -10.34 -27.95
CA ALA A 363 9.95 -10.14 -29.41
C ALA A 363 8.67 -10.73 -30.02
N ASP A 364 8.14 -11.82 -29.44
CA ASP A 364 6.90 -12.46 -29.89
C ASP A 364 5.71 -11.51 -29.76
N ILE A 365 5.73 -10.63 -28.75
CA ILE A 365 4.69 -9.61 -28.51
C ILE A 365 5.00 -8.25 -29.13
N GLY A 366 6.05 -8.16 -29.97
CA GLY A 366 6.41 -6.91 -30.65
C GLY A 366 7.30 -5.99 -29.84
N ILE A 367 7.93 -6.47 -28.76
CA ILE A 367 8.90 -5.71 -27.98
C ILE A 367 10.30 -6.23 -28.32
N THR A 368 11.06 -5.46 -29.10
CA THR A 368 12.37 -5.87 -29.63
C THR A 368 13.49 -4.97 -29.15
N PHE A 369 14.71 -5.51 -29.09
CA PHE A 369 15.90 -4.70 -28.86
C PHE A 369 16.32 -3.96 -30.14
N THR A 370 16.66 -2.69 -30.00
CA THR A 370 17.23 -1.86 -31.05
C THR A 370 18.34 -0.96 -30.51
N ASP A 371 19.11 -0.37 -31.42
CA ASP A 371 20.07 0.66 -31.09
C ASP A 371 19.45 2.04 -31.32
N PHE A 372 19.62 2.93 -30.35
CA PHE A 372 19.25 4.33 -30.44
C PHE A 372 20.38 5.10 -31.13
N ALA A 373 20.06 5.84 -32.18
CA ALA A 373 21.03 6.58 -32.98
C ALA A 373 21.64 7.81 -32.26
N GLY A 374 21.03 8.24 -31.15
CA GLY A 374 21.37 9.49 -30.46
C GLY A 374 20.42 10.64 -30.85
N ASP A 375 20.26 11.59 -29.93
CA ASP A 375 19.57 12.87 -30.15
C ASP A 375 20.31 14.00 -29.40
N ASP A 376 19.71 15.19 -29.34
CA ASP A 376 20.30 16.35 -28.66
C ASP A 376 20.50 16.15 -27.15
N THR A 377 19.84 15.16 -26.54
CA THR A 377 19.82 14.91 -25.10
C THR A 377 20.52 13.62 -24.69
N ASN A 378 20.60 12.63 -25.57
CA ASN A 378 21.12 11.30 -25.29
C ASN A 378 22.11 10.86 -26.38
N PRO A 379 23.27 10.29 -26.01
CA PRO A 379 24.21 9.72 -26.96
C PRO A 379 23.62 8.47 -27.64
N PRO A 380 24.29 7.92 -28.67
CA PRO A 380 23.92 6.61 -29.19
C PRO A 380 23.95 5.54 -28.11
N VAL A 381 22.87 4.78 -27.95
CA VAL A 381 22.73 3.74 -26.92
C VAL A 381 22.23 2.44 -27.53
N ALA A 382 23.01 1.37 -27.37
CA ALA A 382 22.62 0.05 -27.84
C ALA A 382 21.66 -0.66 -26.88
N ASN A 383 20.88 -1.63 -27.37
CA ASN A 383 19.97 -2.49 -26.61
C ASN A 383 18.91 -1.74 -25.78
N ILE A 384 18.32 -0.71 -26.37
CA ILE A 384 17.04 -0.15 -25.89
C ILE A 384 15.88 -1.01 -26.37
N LEU A 385 14.73 -0.92 -25.72
CA LEU A 385 13.50 -1.60 -26.13
C LEU A 385 12.67 -0.71 -27.06
N LEU A 386 12.12 -1.32 -28.11
CA LEU A 386 11.18 -0.71 -29.05
C LEU A 386 9.88 -1.52 -29.04
N VAL A 387 8.74 -0.82 -28.99
CA VAL A 387 7.40 -1.41 -28.99
C VAL A 387 6.76 -1.24 -30.37
N ASP A 388 6.35 -2.35 -30.99
CA ASP A 388 5.38 -2.36 -32.07
C ASP A 388 3.98 -2.29 -31.47
N ASP A 389 3.46 -1.06 -31.38
CA ASP A 389 2.20 -0.72 -30.75
C ASP A 389 1.00 -1.48 -31.34
N THR A 390 0.99 -1.65 -32.66
CA THR A 390 -0.08 -2.35 -33.38
C THR A 390 -0.04 -3.85 -33.06
N LYS A 391 1.15 -4.46 -33.09
CA LYS A 391 1.30 -5.89 -32.77
C LYS A 391 0.96 -6.17 -31.31
N LEU A 392 1.43 -5.34 -30.38
CA LEU A 392 1.14 -5.49 -28.95
C LEU A 392 -0.36 -5.38 -28.66
N THR A 393 -1.03 -4.37 -29.20
CA THR A 393 -2.48 -4.15 -29.00
C THR A 393 -3.31 -5.32 -29.55
N ASN A 394 -2.96 -5.81 -30.75
CA ASN A 394 -3.62 -6.98 -31.34
C ASN A 394 -3.47 -8.23 -30.48
N LEU A 395 -2.29 -8.47 -29.90
CA LEU A 395 -2.04 -9.62 -29.04
C LEU A 395 -2.70 -9.49 -27.67
N LEU A 396 -2.74 -8.30 -27.07
CA LEU A 396 -3.50 -8.07 -25.84
C LEU A 396 -5.00 -8.31 -26.04
N THR A 397 -5.54 -7.99 -27.23
CA THR A 397 -6.95 -8.22 -27.55
C THR A 397 -7.27 -9.70 -27.81
N SER A 398 -6.41 -10.40 -28.57
CA SER A 398 -6.67 -11.77 -29.02
C SER A 398 -6.12 -12.87 -28.11
N ASN A 399 -4.99 -12.62 -27.46
CA ASN A 399 -4.21 -13.59 -26.66
C ASN A 399 -3.72 -12.95 -25.35
N PHE A 400 -4.61 -12.29 -24.61
CA PHE A 400 -4.29 -11.54 -23.39
C PHE A 400 -3.43 -12.33 -22.39
N ASP A 401 -3.82 -13.57 -22.11
CA ASP A 401 -3.10 -14.44 -21.17
C ASP A 401 -1.68 -14.76 -21.62
N ASP A 402 -1.42 -14.88 -22.92
CA ASP A 402 -0.06 -15.15 -23.41
C ASP A 402 0.84 -13.93 -23.20
N VAL A 403 0.32 -12.71 -23.38
CA VAL A 403 1.06 -11.47 -23.06
C VAL A 403 1.27 -11.35 -21.55
N LYS A 404 0.21 -11.54 -20.75
CA LYS A 404 0.23 -11.55 -19.28
C LYS A 404 1.32 -12.48 -18.74
N ASN A 405 1.36 -13.71 -19.25
CA ASN A 405 2.30 -14.75 -18.80
C ASN A 405 3.77 -14.44 -19.08
N LEU A 406 4.08 -13.53 -20.02
CA LEU A 406 5.45 -13.09 -20.29
C LEU A 406 5.99 -12.13 -19.24
N PHE A 407 5.14 -11.42 -18.52
CA PHE A 407 5.55 -10.45 -17.52
C PHE A 407 5.41 -11.00 -16.10
N GLU A 408 4.31 -11.72 -15.85
CA GLU A 408 3.95 -12.16 -14.51
C GLU A 408 4.70 -13.40 -14.03
N PHE A 409 4.71 -13.57 -12.71
CA PHE A 409 4.85 -14.90 -12.13
C PHE A 409 3.55 -15.68 -12.26
N ASN A 410 3.64 -16.90 -12.76
CA ASN A 410 2.53 -17.84 -12.77
C ASN A 410 2.89 -19.09 -11.99
N LEU A 411 1.94 -19.57 -11.19
CA LEU A 411 1.97 -20.86 -10.53
C LEU A 411 0.68 -21.59 -10.92
N THR A 412 0.83 -22.67 -11.67
CA THR A 412 -0.27 -23.57 -12.01
C THR A 412 -0.09 -24.86 -11.23
N THR A 413 -1.14 -25.32 -10.57
CA THR A 413 -1.09 -26.50 -9.70
C THR A 413 -2.07 -27.56 -10.20
N SER A 414 -1.76 -28.84 -9.93
CA SER A 414 -2.68 -29.95 -10.21
C SER A 414 -3.94 -29.93 -9.32
N SER A 415 -3.94 -29.10 -8.27
CA SER A 415 -5.04 -28.93 -7.32
C SER A 415 -5.16 -27.47 -6.88
N ASN A 416 -6.39 -26.96 -6.78
CA ASN A 416 -6.69 -25.63 -6.26
C ASN A 416 -6.44 -25.47 -4.75
N LYS A 417 -6.01 -26.54 -4.07
CA LYS A 417 -5.70 -26.56 -2.65
C LYS A 417 -4.36 -25.89 -2.31
N LEU A 418 -3.52 -25.58 -3.29
CA LEU A 418 -2.21 -24.95 -3.07
C LEU A 418 -2.15 -23.60 -3.77
N SER A 419 -1.79 -22.56 -3.04
CA SER A 419 -1.57 -21.21 -3.58
C SER A 419 -0.33 -20.56 -2.99
N VAL A 420 0.25 -19.58 -3.71
CA VAL A 420 1.39 -18.80 -3.20
C VAL A 420 0.89 -17.60 -2.41
N TYR A 421 1.43 -17.40 -1.21
CA TYR A 421 1.10 -16.26 -0.36
C TYR A 421 2.26 -15.29 -0.23
N GLN A 422 3.49 -15.80 -0.12
CA GLN A 422 4.71 -15.00 -0.17
C GLN A 422 5.70 -15.65 -1.11
N ARG A 423 6.46 -14.82 -1.82
CA ARG A 423 7.53 -15.24 -2.72
C ARG A 423 8.88 -14.83 -2.15
N GLY A 424 9.84 -15.74 -2.30
CA GLY A 424 11.25 -15.44 -2.15
C GLY A 424 11.86 -14.93 -3.46
N ASN A 425 13.15 -15.18 -3.63
CA ASN A 425 13.90 -14.80 -4.83
C ASN A 425 13.51 -15.65 -6.07
N ASN A 426 14.10 -15.32 -7.22
CA ASN A 426 13.93 -16.03 -8.48
C ASN A 426 14.21 -17.54 -8.30
N LEU A 427 13.30 -18.40 -8.78
CA LEU A 427 13.41 -19.85 -8.64
C LEU A 427 14.10 -20.40 -9.89
N PRO A 428 15.21 -21.14 -9.78
CA PRO A 428 15.93 -21.68 -10.93
C PRO A 428 15.27 -22.95 -11.50
N ILE A 429 13.96 -23.12 -11.29
CA ILE A 429 13.18 -24.32 -11.64
C ILE A 429 11.90 -23.92 -12.38
N THR A 430 11.32 -24.84 -13.14
CA THR A 430 10.04 -24.63 -13.84
C THR A 430 8.88 -25.39 -13.21
N GLY A 431 9.15 -26.21 -12.20
CA GLY A 431 8.13 -26.97 -11.50
C GLY A 431 8.68 -27.76 -10.33
N PHE A 432 7.77 -28.15 -9.44
CA PHE A 432 8.03 -28.92 -8.24
C PHE A 432 6.78 -29.72 -7.86
N SER A 433 6.95 -30.76 -7.05
CA SER A 433 5.86 -31.53 -6.48
C SER A 433 5.89 -31.37 -4.97
N VAL A 434 4.74 -31.03 -4.37
CA VAL A 434 4.56 -30.94 -2.92
C VAL A 434 3.86 -32.21 -2.45
N ASP A 435 4.51 -32.94 -1.56
CA ASP A 435 3.94 -34.09 -0.87
C ASP A 435 3.65 -33.71 0.57
N ILE A 436 2.36 -33.62 0.90
CA ILE A 436 1.84 -33.23 2.21
C ILE A 436 1.26 -34.48 2.85
N ASP A 437 1.71 -34.78 4.06
CA ASP A 437 1.21 -35.89 4.85
C ASP A 437 1.22 -35.50 6.33
N GLN A 438 0.03 -35.16 6.82
CA GLN A 438 -0.15 -34.66 8.18
C GLN A 438 0.09 -35.72 9.25
N THR A 439 0.19 -37.01 8.87
CA THR A 439 0.48 -38.12 9.79
C THR A 439 1.97 -38.24 10.11
N ARG A 440 2.85 -37.59 9.32
CA ARG A 440 4.30 -37.58 9.58
C ARG A 440 4.67 -36.74 10.80
N ALA A 441 5.90 -36.95 11.28
CA ALA A 441 6.47 -36.19 12.40
C ALA A 441 6.46 -34.68 12.11
N SER A 442 6.40 -33.84 13.15
CA SER A 442 6.13 -32.39 13.06
C SER A 442 7.09 -31.56 12.18
N GLY A 443 8.23 -32.09 11.74
CA GLY A 443 9.18 -31.44 10.81
C GLY A 443 9.29 -32.11 9.43
N ASP A 444 8.40 -33.06 9.13
CA ASP A 444 8.41 -33.89 7.93
C ASP A 444 7.03 -33.99 7.26
N LYS A 445 6.09 -33.16 7.71
CA LYS A 445 4.70 -33.16 7.23
C LYS A 445 4.54 -32.66 5.81
N ALA A 446 5.53 -31.96 5.28
CA ALA A 446 5.54 -31.53 3.90
C ALA A 446 6.95 -31.63 3.32
N ARG A 447 7.03 -32.21 2.12
CA ARG A 447 8.25 -32.31 1.33
C ARG A 447 8.00 -31.71 -0.03
N VAL A 448 9.04 -31.11 -0.58
CA VAL A 448 9.02 -30.59 -1.95
C VAL A 448 10.12 -31.24 -2.74
N THR A 449 9.73 -31.86 -3.86
CA THR A 449 10.63 -32.46 -4.83
C THR A 449 10.68 -31.60 -6.08
N TYR A 450 11.88 -31.24 -6.53
CA TYR A 450 12.08 -30.47 -7.76
C TYR A 450 13.23 -31.05 -8.57
N THR A 451 13.33 -30.64 -9.83
CA THR A 451 14.44 -31.03 -10.71
C THR A 451 15.09 -29.78 -11.28
N ASP A 452 16.41 -29.71 -11.20
CA ASP A 452 17.24 -28.68 -11.82
C ASP A 452 18.32 -29.32 -12.70
N ASP A 453 19.25 -28.50 -13.22
CA ASP A 453 20.34 -28.95 -14.10
C ASP A 453 21.31 -29.94 -13.41
N THR A 454 21.26 -30.06 -12.09
CA THR A 454 22.12 -30.94 -11.29
C THR A 454 21.41 -32.25 -10.86
N GLY A 455 20.11 -32.37 -11.08
CA GLY A 455 19.33 -33.58 -10.81
C GLY A 455 18.04 -33.31 -10.03
N SER A 456 17.46 -34.38 -9.46
CA SER A 456 16.27 -34.29 -8.61
C SER A 456 16.66 -34.12 -7.15
N HIS A 457 16.04 -33.15 -6.48
CA HIS A 457 16.28 -32.82 -5.08
C HIS A 457 14.97 -32.88 -4.30
N THR A 458 15.03 -33.27 -3.03
CA THR A 458 13.89 -33.23 -2.11
C THR A 458 14.29 -32.50 -0.84
N VAL A 459 13.50 -31.51 -0.47
CA VAL A 459 13.70 -30.71 0.74
C VAL A 459 12.42 -30.72 1.58
N ASN A 460 12.55 -30.55 2.90
CA ASN A 460 11.40 -30.43 3.77
C ASN A 460 10.90 -28.98 3.76
N MET A 461 9.59 -28.81 3.95
CA MET A 461 8.94 -27.52 4.18
C MET A 461 8.42 -27.47 5.61
N ASP A 462 8.50 -26.30 6.22
CA ASP A 462 7.92 -26.07 7.53
C ASP A 462 6.39 -25.94 7.40
N TYR A 463 5.67 -27.01 7.74
CA TYR A 463 4.21 -27.02 7.76
C TYR A 463 3.68 -26.50 9.09
N VAL A 464 2.97 -25.38 9.05
CA VAL A 464 2.26 -24.81 10.18
C VAL A 464 0.76 -24.91 9.89
N ALA A 465 0.09 -25.86 10.55
CA ALA A 465 -1.35 -26.05 10.41
C ALA A 465 -2.12 -24.79 10.80
N THR A 466 -3.10 -24.41 9.99
CA THR A 466 -4.05 -23.37 10.36
C THR A 466 -5.06 -24.02 11.28
N LYS A 467 -4.83 -23.90 12.58
CA LYS A 467 -5.88 -24.23 13.56
C LYS A 467 -6.89 -23.10 13.50
N ASP A 468 -8.04 -23.34 12.88
CA ASP A 468 -9.14 -22.39 13.01
C ASP A 468 -9.44 -22.19 14.50
N LYS A 469 -9.15 -20.98 15.00
CA LYS A 469 -9.38 -20.60 16.39
C LYS A 469 -10.84 -20.24 16.66
N SER A 470 -11.70 -20.25 15.64
CA SER A 470 -13.13 -20.01 15.76
C SER A 470 -13.91 -21.13 15.07
N ILE A 471 -14.44 -22.08 15.84
CA ILE A 471 -15.53 -22.93 15.34
C ILE A 471 -16.83 -22.19 15.61
N SER A 472 -17.47 -21.68 14.55
CA SER A 472 -18.92 -21.47 14.55
C SER A 472 -19.56 -22.81 14.21
N LYS A 473 -20.13 -23.47 15.22
CA LYS A 473 -21.13 -24.50 14.94
C LYS A 473 -22.45 -23.76 14.92
N ASP A 474 -23.09 -23.69 13.76
CA ASP A 474 -24.42 -23.10 13.64
C ASP A 474 -25.41 -23.94 14.43
N ILE A 475 -25.66 -23.57 15.69
CA ILE A 475 -26.64 -24.21 16.56
C ILE A 475 -27.98 -23.51 16.30
N THR A 476 -28.66 -23.85 15.20
CA THR A 476 -29.96 -23.26 14.86
C THR A 476 -31.15 -23.90 15.58
N THR A 477 -30.93 -25.05 16.27
CA THR A 477 -31.91 -25.73 17.14
C THR A 477 -31.20 -26.49 18.26
N THR A 478 -31.94 -26.86 19.33
CA THR A 478 -31.46 -27.58 20.53
C THR A 478 -30.48 -28.70 20.15
N SER A 479 -29.17 -28.46 20.34
CA SER A 479 -28.15 -29.42 19.95
C SER A 479 -27.42 -29.94 21.20
N ILE A 480 -27.44 -31.27 21.36
CA ILE A 480 -26.67 -31.96 22.37
C ILE A 480 -25.19 -31.89 21.94
N LEU A 481 -24.33 -31.32 22.77
CA LEU A 481 -22.89 -31.32 22.56
C LEU A 481 -22.28 -32.54 23.27
N GLY A 482 -21.97 -33.61 22.52
CA GLY A 482 -20.93 -34.58 22.89
C GLY A 482 -21.25 -36.08 22.75
N ALA A 483 -20.19 -36.87 22.54
CA ALA A 483 -19.98 -38.23 23.04
C ALA A 483 -18.46 -38.30 23.30
N ALA A 484 -17.86 -38.79 24.39
CA ALA A 484 -18.31 -39.51 25.57
C ALA A 484 -17.58 -38.97 26.83
N THR A 485 -18.27 -38.91 27.98
CA THR A 485 -17.74 -38.70 29.35
C THR A 485 -16.71 -37.58 29.52
N VAL A 486 -17.17 -36.39 29.92
CA VAL A 486 -16.30 -35.35 30.49
C VAL A 486 -15.88 -35.81 31.88
N THR A 487 -14.57 -35.97 32.13
CA THR A 487 -14.05 -36.06 33.50
C THR A 487 -14.27 -34.71 34.18
N ASP A 488 -14.81 -34.71 35.41
CA ASP A 488 -15.20 -33.50 36.18
C ASP A 488 -14.06 -32.48 36.46
N THR A 489 -12.85 -32.72 35.97
CA THR A 489 -11.66 -31.90 36.22
C THR A 489 -11.06 -31.42 34.91
N PHE A 490 -11.05 -30.11 34.68
CA PHE A 490 -10.30 -29.47 33.59
C PHE A 490 -8.82 -29.41 33.96
N ALA A 491 -7.92 -29.79 33.05
CA ALA A 491 -6.48 -29.59 33.22
C ALA A 491 -6.11 -28.12 32.90
N ALA A 492 -6.47 -27.20 33.80
CA ALA A 492 -6.34 -25.76 33.63
C ALA A 492 -5.64 -25.08 34.83
N THR A 493 -5.09 -23.89 34.59
CA THR A 493 -4.49 -23.03 35.63
C THR A 493 -5.44 -21.89 35.99
N ASP A 494 -5.46 -21.48 37.26
CA ASP A 494 -6.28 -20.35 37.71
C ASP A 494 -5.98 -19.10 36.88
N GLY A 495 -7.02 -18.54 36.27
CA GLY A 495 -6.93 -17.39 35.37
C GLY A 495 -7.09 -17.73 33.88
N ASP A 496 -7.05 -19.00 33.49
CA ASP A 496 -7.27 -19.42 32.10
C ASP A 496 -8.68 -19.08 31.62
N ARG A 497 -8.81 -18.46 30.44
CA ARG A 497 -10.09 -17.99 29.91
C ARG A 497 -10.71 -18.93 28.88
N PHE A 498 -12.03 -19.09 28.97
CA PHE A 498 -12.88 -19.77 27.99
C PHE A 498 -13.90 -18.77 27.43
N LYS A 499 -13.96 -18.64 26.10
CA LYS A 499 -14.80 -17.64 25.43
C LYS A 499 -15.99 -18.28 24.73
N ILE A 500 -17.13 -17.61 24.82
CA ILE A 500 -18.37 -17.96 24.13
C ILE A 500 -18.81 -16.73 23.33
N THR A 501 -19.08 -16.91 22.05
CA THR A 501 -19.58 -15.84 21.18
C THR A 501 -20.99 -16.19 20.73
N VAL A 502 -21.93 -15.29 20.95
CA VAL A 502 -23.32 -15.41 20.48
C VAL A 502 -23.51 -14.44 19.34
N THR A 503 -23.85 -14.96 18.17
CA THR A 503 -24.14 -14.15 16.98
C THR A 503 -25.62 -14.16 16.71
N ASP A 504 -26.22 -12.98 16.55
CA ASP A 504 -27.64 -12.84 16.22
C ASP A 504 -27.95 -13.12 14.74
N GLU A 505 -29.24 -13.14 14.41
CA GLU A 505 -29.74 -13.39 13.05
C GLU A 505 -29.28 -12.36 12.01
N ASN A 506 -28.80 -11.20 12.45
CA ASN A 506 -28.26 -10.13 11.60
C ASN A 506 -26.73 -10.22 11.42
N GLY A 507 -26.08 -11.22 12.03
CA GLY A 507 -24.63 -11.42 11.98
C GLY A 507 -23.84 -10.62 13.02
N THR A 508 -24.50 -10.02 14.02
CA THR A 508 -23.82 -9.26 15.09
C THR A 508 -23.33 -10.22 16.18
N ALA A 509 -22.01 -10.29 16.37
CA ALA A 509 -21.36 -11.18 17.33
C ALA A 509 -21.06 -10.49 18.68
N THR A 510 -21.53 -11.08 19.79
CA THR A 510 -21.23 -10.63 21.16
C THR A 510 -20.38 -11.68 21.88
N GLU A 511 -19.21 -11.27 22.38
CA GLU A 511 -18.28 -12.16 23.10
C GLU A 511 -18.45 -12.12 24.63
N TYR A 512 -18.44 -13.29 25.25
CA TYR A 512 -18.47 -13.50 26.70
C TYR A 512 -17.23 -14.28 27.12
N THR A 513 -16.59 -13.87 28.21
CA THR A 513 -15.41 -14.54 28.74
C THR A 513 -15.71 -15.13 30.11
N LEU A 514 -15.55 -16.44 30.22
CA LEU A 514 -15.57 -17.20 31.47
C LEU A 514 -14.12 -17.50 31.87
N THR A 515 -13.85 -17.69 33.15
CA THR A 515 -12.49 -17.93 33.62
C THR A 515 -12.43 -19.14 34.55
N TYR A 516 -11.47 -20.02 34.31
CA TYR A 516 -11.17 -21.10 35.22
C TYR A 516 -10.58 -20.56 36.51
N ASP A 517 -11.16 -20.97 37.63
CA ASP A 517 -10.76 -20.56 38.97
C ASP A 517 -11.10 -21.69 39.94
N SER A 518 -10.07 -22.33 40.48
CA SER A 518 -10.15 -23.44 41.43
C SER A 518 -10.95 -23.09 42.69
N SER A 519 -11.04 -21.81 43.06
CA SER A 519 -11.82 -21.32 44.20
C SER A 519 -13.30 -21.09 43.88
N ASN A 520 -13.64 -20.90 42.59
CA ASN A 520 -14.96 -20.57 42.05
C ASN A 520 -15.73 -19.48 42.83
N THR A 521 -15.14 -18.28 42.96
CA THR A 521 -15.73 -17.20 43.79
C THR A 521 -16.52 -16.13 43.03
N GLY A 522 -16.78 -16.30 41.72
CA GLY A 522 -17.44 -15.29 40.89
C GLY A 522 -18.44 -15.84 39.85
N LEU A 523 -19.34 -14.99 39.35
CA LEU A 523 -20.45 -15.38 38.46
C LEU A 523 -20.00 -15.85 37.06
N SER A 524 -18.82 -15.45 36.60
CA SER A 524 -18.20 -15.89 35.34
C SER A 524 -17.05 -16.87 35.55
N ARG A 525 -16.98 -17.50 36.74
CA ARG A 525 -15.89 -18.39 37.14
C ARG A 525 -16.36 -19.85 37.14
N PHE A 526 -15.45 -20.79 36.88
CA PHE A 526 -15.77 -22.22 36.90
C PHE A 526 -14.54 -23.07 37.24
N LYS A 527 -14.76 -24.26 37.78
CA LYS A 527 -13.71 -25.27 38.04
C LYS A 527 -14.06 -26.68 37.56
N ASN A 528 -15.34 -26.95 37.35
CA ASN A 528 -15.88 -28.21 36.84
C ASN A 528 -17.07 -27.91 35.92
N LEU A 529 -17.64 -28.96 35.35
CA LEU A 529 -18.74 -28.85 34.37
C LEU A 529 -20.01 -28.22 34.95
N THR A 530 -20.30 -28.48 36.22
CA THR A 530 -21.47 -27.93 36.92
C THR A 530 -21.33 -26.43 37.11
N ASP A 531 -20.16 -25.99 37.56
CA ASP A 531 -19.87 -24.57 37.75
C ASP A 531 -19.79 -23.83 36.41
N LEU A 532 -19.30 -24.48 35.34
CA LEU A 532 -19.30 -23.94 34.00
C LEU A 532 -20.73 -23.71 33.48
N THR A 533 -21.64 -24.66 33.73
CA THR A 533 -23.06 -24.53 33.38
C THR A 533 -23.70 -23.34 34.09
N ALA A 534 -23.42 -23.17 35.38
CA ALA A 534 -23.90 -22.03 36.16
C ALA A 534 -23.30 -20.70 35.66
N ALA A 535 -22.01 -20.68 35.34
CA ALA A 535 -21.33 -19.49 34.84
C ALA A 535 -21.89 -19.02 33.49
N ILE A 536 -22.24 -19.96 32.60
CA ILE A 536 -22.89 -19.67 31.33
C ILE A 536 -24.27 -19.03 31.55
N ASN A 537 -25.12 -19.67 32.35
CA ASN A 537 -26.48 -19.17 32.63
C ASN A 537 -26.50 -17.79 33.32
N ASN A 538 -25.45 -17.46 34.07
CA ASN A 538 -25.36 -16.17 34.76
C ASN A 538 -24.71 -15.05 33.94
N THR A 539 -23.88 -15.39 32.95
CA THR A 539 -23.00 -14.42 32.27
C THR A 539 -23.34 -14.24 30.79
N VAL A 540 -23.78 -15.30 30.11
CA VAL A 540 -24.00 -15.30 28.65
C VAL A 540 -25.47 -15.04 28.37
N THR A 541 -25.78 -13.95 27.68
CA THR A 541 -27.17 -13.61 27.34
C THR A 541 -27.59 -14.24 26.02
N GLY A 542 -28.85 -14.70 25.91
CA GLY A 542 -29.41 -15.30 24.70
C GLY A 542 -29.18 -16.81 24.58
N VAL A 543 -28.71 -17.47 25.66
CA VAL A 543 -28.49 -18.91 25.72
C VAL A 543 -28.86 -19.46 27.11
N SER A 544 -29.20 -20.73 27.15
CA SER A 544 -29.36 -21.54 28.36
C SER A 544 -28.46 -22.78 28.31
N ALA A 545 -27.83 -23.10 29.43
CA ALA A 545 -26.93 -24.25 29.60
C ALA A 545 -27.49 -25.24 30.62
N SER A 546 -27.33 -26.53 30.36
CA SER A 546 -27.72 -27.63 31.25
C SER A 546 -26.74 -28.79 31.14
N ILE A 547 -26.84 -29.76 32.07
CA ILE A 547 -26.09 -31.01 31.99
C ILE A 547 -27.08 -32.15 31.71
N SER A 548 -26.84 -32.90 30.63
CA SER A 548 -27.60 -34.10 30.28
C SER A 548 -26.64 -35.21 29.89
N GLY A 549 -26.78 -36.41 30.49
CA GLY A 549 -25.90 -37.54 30.18
C GLY A 549 -24.41 -37.34 30.50
N GLY A 550 -24.08 -36.43 31.44
CA GLY A 550 -22.69 -36.07 31.77
C GLY A 550 -22.03 -35.12 30.76
N GLN A 551 -22.84 -34.39 29.98
CA GLN A 551 -22.39 -33.47 28.94
C GLN A 551 -23.03 -32.11 29.10
N LEU A 552 -22.30 -31.07 28.68
CA LEU A 552 -22.81 -29.71 28.62
C LEU A 552 -23.72 -29.54 27.41
N VAL A 553 -24.98 -29.18 27.64
CA VAL A 553 -25.95 -28.87 26.60
C VAL A 553 -26.25 -27.39 26.64
N ILE A 554 -26.06 -26.68 25.52
CA ILE A 554 -26.33 -25.25 25.41
C ILE A 554 -27.39 -25.03 24.32
N THR A 555 -28.42 -24.27 24.66
CA THR A 555 -29.58 -24.01 23.81
C THR A 555 -29.75 -22.50 23.66
N PRO A 556 -29.77 -21.94 22.43
CA PRO A 556 -30.14 -20.56 22.23
C PRO A 556 -31.57 -20.28 22.71
N ASP A 557 -31.83 -19.07 23.22
CA ASP A 557 -33.15 -18.71 23.74
C ASP A 557 -34.20 -18.50 22.63
N ASP A 558 -33.76 -18.29 21.38
CA ASP A 558 -34.59 -18.23 20.17
C ASP A 558 -33.95 -19.00 19.00
N GLY A 559 -34.78 -19.46 18.06
CA GLY A 559 -34.29 -20.12 16.85
C GLY A 559 -33.72 -19.10 15.88
N GLY A 560 -32.41 -19.15 15.60
CA GLY A 560 -31.74 -18.26 14.64
C GLY A 560 -30.38 -17.73 15.09
N LYS A 561 -30.05 -17.78 16.38
CA LYS A 561 -28.72 -17.42 16.90
C LYS A 561 -27.70 -18.53 16.66
N THR A 562 -26.45 -18.15 16.42
CA THR A 562 -25.31 -19.10 16.36
C THR A 562 -24.40 -18.91 17.57
N ILE A 563 -23.85 -20.02 18.07
CA ILE A 563 -23.01 -20.03 19.28
C ILE A 563 -21.65 -20.62 18.91
N SER A 564 -20.61 -19.83 19.10
CA SER A 564 -19.22 -20.24 18.86
C SER A 564 -18.46 -20.35 20.18
N PHE A 565 -17.51 -21.29 20.25
CA PHE A 565 -16.64 -21.46 21.41
C PHE A 565 -15.19 -21.23 20.99
N SER A 566 -14.44 -20.49 21.79
CA SER A 566 -13.01 -20.32 21.60
C SER A 566 -12.24 -20.43 22.92
N ASN A 567 -11.01 -20.94 22.85
CA ASN A 567 -10.11 -20.90 23.99
C ASN A 567 -9.58 -19.46 24.09
N GLY A 568 -9.77 -18.82 25.25
CA GLY A 568 -9.28 -17.47 25.49
C GLY A 568 -7.77 -17.42 25.75
N ASP A 569 -7.19 -18.54 26.18
CA ASP A 569 -5.77 -18.70 26.52
C ASP A 569 -5.19 -20.02 25.96
N THR A 570 -4.04 -20.51 26.46
CA THR A 570 -3.33 -21.69 25.95
C THR A 570 -3.99 -23.04 26.28
N THR A 571 -4.93 -23.04 27.22
CA THR A 571 -5.58 -24.26 27.73
C THR A 571 -6.74 -24.68 26.85
N ASP A 572 -6.78 -25.97 26.48
CA ASP A 572 -7.79 -26.50 25.55
C ASP A 572 -9.06 -26.99 26.25
N PHE A 573 -9.89 -26.03 26.70
CA PHE A 573 -11.21 -26.32 27.27
C PHE A 573 -12.13 -26.99 26.26
N ARG A 574 -12.05 -26.61 24.98
CA ARG A 574 -12.82 -27.22 23.91
C ARG A 574 -12.54 -28.71 23.79
N GLY A 575 -11.27 -29.10 23.82
CA GLY A 575 -10.88 -30.51 23.81
C GLY A 575 -11.36 -31.29 25.03
N ALA A 576 -11.28 -30.69 26.22
CA ALA A 576 -11.80 -31.31 27.44
C ALA A 576 -13.33 -31.50 27.42
N LEU A 577 -14.06 -30.67 26.67
CA LEU A 577 -15.51 -30.75 26.49
C LEU A 577 -15.93 -31.60 25.27
N GLY A 578 -14.98 -32.21 24.54
CA GLY A 578 -15.29 -32.97 23.33
C GLY A 578 -15.79 -32.09 22.17
N LEU A 579 -15.48 -30.78 22.20
CA LEU A 579 -15.81 -29.78 21.16
C LEU A 579 -14.69 -29.66 20.10
N ASN A 580 -13.89 -30.70 19.98
CA ASN A 580 -12.87 -30.82 18.95
C ASN A 580 -13.54 -31.28 17.66
N ASP A 581 -13.65 -30.38 16.70
CA ASP A 581 -13.75 -30.81 15.31
C ASP A 581 -12.35 -31.26 14.88
N THR A 582 -12.26 -32.47 14.32
CA THR A 582 -11.04 -33.03 13.76
C THR A 582 -10.69 -32.42 12.39
N SER A 583 -11.50 -31.51 11.86
CA SER A 583 -11.24 -30.84 10.59
C SER A 583 -10.15 -29.76 10.73
N VAL A 584 -8.90 -30.14 10.46
CA VAL A 584 -7.84 -29.16 10.18
C VAL A 584 -8.12 -28.57 8.80
N ILE A 585 -8.48 -27.28 8.75
CA ILE A 585 -8.65 -26.56 7.47
C ILE A 585 -7.27 -26.04 7.06
N GLY A 586 -6.46 -26.90 6.43
CA GLY A 586 -5.23 -26.47 5.79
C GLY A 586 -4.07 -26.04 6.69
N GLY A 587 -3.09 -25.36 6.09
CA GLY A 587 -1.89 -24.87 6.76
C GLY A 587 -1.02 -24.01 5.84
N SER A 588 -0.05 -23.32 6.43
CA SER A 588 1.01 -22.66 5.68
C SER A 588 2.21 -23.59 5.51
N LEU A 589 2.81 -23.57 4.33
CA LEU A 589 4.02 -24.30 3.96
C LEU A 589 5.12 -23.27 3.74
N LYS A 590 6.11 -23.22 4.63
CA LYS A 590 7.22 -22.26 4.52
C LYS A 590 8.48 -22.98 4.05
N GLY A 591 9.15 -22.38 3.07
CA GLY A 591 10.45 -22.86 2.64
C GLY A 591 11.50 -22.66 3.73
N GLN A 592 12.34 -23.68 3.92
CA GLN A 592 13.40 -23.63 4.92
C GLN A 592 14.55 -22.74 4.44
N SER A 593 15.19 -22.04 5.38
CA SER A 593 16.30 -21.15 5.04
C SER A 593 17.48 -21.91 4.44
N GLY A 594 18.10 -21.35 3.41
CA GLY A 594 19.18 -21.98 2.65
C GLY A 594 18.73 -22.99 1.59
N THR A 595 17.42 -23.25 1.46
CA THR A 595 16.86 -23.98 0.31
C THR A 595 16.50 -23.02 -0.82
N ILE A 596 16.23 -23.52 -2.02
CA ILE A 596 15.74 -22.66 -3.13
C ILE A 596 14.37 -22.04 -2.84
N PHE A 597 13.61 -22.61 -1.88
CA PHE A 597 12.31 -22.10 -1.45
C PHE A 597 12.42 -21.10 -0.29
N ASP A 598 13.63 -20.68 0.11
CA ASP A 598 13.80 -19.65 1.14
C ASP A 598 13.01 -18.38 0.78
N GLY A 599 12.22 -17.88 1.73
CA GLY A 599 11.29 -16.76 1.55
C GLY A 599 9.94 -17.11 0.90
N TYR A 600 9.74 -18.34 0.41
CA TYR A 600 8.43 -18.77 -0.09
C TYR A 600 7.52 -19.23 1.04
N THR A 601 6.28 -18.77 1.01
CA THR A 601 5.18 -19.31 1.82
C THR A 601 4.02 -19.65 0.90
N PHE A 602 3.60 -20.91 0.95
CA PHE A 602 2.39 -21.38 0.28
C PHE A 602 1.27 -21.58 1.30
N ILE A 603 0.03 -21.43 0.84
CA ILE A 603 -1.16 -21.78 1.60
C ILE A 603 -1.70 -23.07 1.02
N TYR A 604 -1.89 -24.05 1.89
CA TYR A 604 -2.54 -25.30 1.60
C TYR A 604 -3.90 -25.31 2.29
N THR A 605 -4.98 -25.63 1.58
CA THR A 605 -6.36 -25.65 2.12
C THR A 605 -6.95 -27.04 2.24
N GLY A 606 -6.16 -28.10 2.08
CA GLY A 606 -6.64 -29.47 2.26
C GLY A 606 -6.64 -29.96 3.71
N ASP A 607 -7.37 -31.04 3.93
CA ASP A 607 -7.72 -31.62 5.24
C ASP A 607 -6.99 -32.95 5.52
N GLY A 608 -6.06 -33.36 4.65
CA GLY A 608 -5.41 -34.66 4.74
C GLY A 608 -4.02 -34.71 4.11
N SER A 609 -3.67 -35.88 3.58
CA SER A 609 -2.46 -36.05 2.79
C SER A 609 -2.78 -35.79 1.32
N ASP A 610 -1.97 -35.00 0.64
CA ASP A 610 -2.14 -34.64 -0.77
C ASP A 610 -0.77 -34.59 -1.45
N SER A 611 -0.73 -34.98 -2.72
CA SER A 611 0.42 -34.75 -3.60
C SER A 611 -0.01 -33.78 -4.71
N ILE A 612 0.67 -32.64 -4.80
CA ILE A 612 0.30 -31.53 -5.67
C ILE A 612 1.50 -31.16 -6.53
N ASP A 613 1.36 -31.35 -7.83
CA ASP A 613 2.35 -30.91 -8.81
C ASP A 613 2.10 -29.45 -9.15
N ALA A 614 3.18 -28.68 -9.23
CA ALA A 614 3.17 -27.27 -9.54
C ALA A 614 4.12 -26.99 -10.71
N THR A 615 3.63 -26.26 -11.70
CA THR A 615 4.43 -25.68 -12.78
C THR A 615 4.46 -24.18 -12.59
N LEU A 616 5.64 -23.58 -12.68
CA LEU A 616 5.83 -22.15 -12.51
C LEU A 616 6.57 -21.53 -13.69
N SER A 617 6.22 -20.29 -13.99
CA SER A 617 6.96 -19.45 -14.94
C SER A 617 7.24 -18.10 -14.31
N GLN A 618 8.46 -17.60 -14.50
CA GLN A 618 8.89 -16.27 -14.04
C GLN A 618 9.06 -15.35 -15.24
N GLY A 619 8.05 -14.51 -15.45
CA GLY A 619 8.04 -13.49 -16.47
C GLY A 619 9.09 -12.40 -16.25
N VAL A 620 9.25 -11.53 -17.25
CA VAL A 620 10.29 -10.49 -17.27
C VAL A 620 10.13 -9.50 -16.12
N ALA A 621 8.90 -9.07 -15.82
CA ALA A 621 8.66 -8.07 -14.79
C ALA A 621 8.97 -8.62 -13.40
N ASP A 622 8.53 -9.85 -13.11
CA ASP A 622 8.84 -10.54 -11.85
C ASP A 622 10.36 -10.73 -11.66
N ARG A 623 11.04 -11.25 -12.69
CA ARG A 623 12.49 -11.44 -12.66
C ARG A 623 13.23 -10.13 -12.42
N LEU A 624 12.85 -9.08 -13.14
CA LEU A 624 13.50 -7.78 -13.03
C LEU A 624 13.27 -7.16 -11.66
N PHE A 625 12.04 -7.19 -11.14
CA PHE A 625 11.72 -6.71 -9.81
C PHE A 625 12.56 -7.41 -8.73
N ASN A 626 12.64 -8.74 -8.79
CA ASN A 626 13.40 -9.55 -7.83
C ASN A 626 14.92 -9.28 -7.94
N ASN A 627 15.44 -9.00 -9.13
CA ASN A 627 16.85 -8.61 -9.32
C ASN A 627 17.15 -7.19 -8.82
N LEU A 628 16.19 -6.27 -8.94
CA LEU A 628 16.34 -4.87 -8.50
C LEU A 628 16.22 -4.71 -6.99
N ASN A 629 15.42 -5.54 -6.32
CA ASN A 629 15.13 -5.40 -4.90
C ASN A 629 16.40 -5.43 -4.00
N PRO A 630 17.36 -6.37 -4.17
CA PRO A 630 18.63 -6.34 -3.43
C PRO A 630 19.50 -5.12 -3.73
N ILE A 631 19.38 -4.53 -4.93
CA ILE A 631 20.14 -3.34 -5.33
C ILE A 631 19.58 -2.08 -4.63
N LEU A 632 18.25 -1.96 -4.58
CA LEU A 632 17.52 -0.77 -4.12
C LEU A 632 17.17 -0.77 -2.64
N SER A 633 17.30 -1.90 -1.95
CA SER A 633 17.03 -1.98 -0.51
C SER A 633 17.89 -0.99 0.29
N SER A 634 17.45 -0.64 1.49
CA SER A 634 18.17 0.29 2.38
C SER A 634 19.54 -0.22 2.86
N THR A 635 19.83 -1.51 2.65
CA THR A 635 21.14 -2.13 2.91
C THR A 635 21.74 -2.70 1.61
N GLY A 636 21.16 -2.31 0.47
CA GLY A 636 21.49 -2.82 -0.84
C GLY A 636 22.77 -2.22 -1.41
N THR A 637 23.21 -2.78 -2.53
CA THR A 637 24.47 -2.40 -3.20
C THR A 637 24.57 -0.90 -3.47
N LEU A 638 23.46 -0.28 -3.89
CA LEU A 638 23.43 1.13 -4.23
C LEU A 638 23.57 2.01 -2.98
N GLN A 639 22.80 1.72 -1.93
CA GLN A 639 22.88 2.48 -0.67
C GLN A 639 24.26 2.36 -0.04
N ASN A 640 24.85 1.16 0.00
CA ASN A 640 26.20 0.94 0.51
C ASN A 640 27.25 1.76 -0.27
N THR A 641 27.06 1.91 -1.58
CA THR A 641 27.95 2.72 -2.43
C THR A 641 27.81 4.21 -2.12
N VAL A 642 26.57 4.71 -1.99
CA VAL A 642 26.26 6.09 -1.61
C VAL A 642 26.84 6.43 -0.23
N ASP A 643 26.67 5.55 0.75
CA ASP A 643 27.19 5.72 2.10
C ASP A 643 28.72 5.78 2.09
N SER A 644 29.38 4.88 1.36
CA SER A 644 30.84 4.88 1.23
C SER A 644 31.38 6.15 0.58
N LEU A 645 30.71 6.66 -0.46
CA LEU A 645 31.11 7.91 -1.11
C LEU A 645 30.88 9.12 -0.20
N THR A 646 29.79 9.13 0.55
CA THR A 646 29.48 10.18 1.53
C THR A 646 30.53 10.24 2.63
N GLU A 647 30.95 9.08 3.15
CA GLU A 647 32.03 8.97 4.13
C GLU A 647 33.37 9.45 3.54
N ARG A 648 33.73 9.01 2.33
CA ARG A 648 34.96 9.47 1.64
C ARG A 648 34.98 10.97 1.42
N LYS A 649 33.83 11.57 1.07
CA LYS A 649 33.67 13.02 0.93
C LYS A 649 33.94 13.72 2.26
N SER A 650 33.34 13.23 3.36
CA SER A 650 33.54 13.78 4.70
C SER A 650 35.01 13.74 5.11
N ASN A 651 35.67 12.58 4.97
CA ASN A 651 37.08 12.41 5.33
C ASN A 651 38.00 13.33 4.50
N THR A 652 37.72 13.47 3.20
CA THR A 652 38.49 14.38 2.33
C THR A 652 38.30 15.85 2.74
N GLN A 653 37.10 16.22 3.16
CA GLN A 653 36.80 17.58 3.64
C GLN A 653 37.50 17.90 4.98
N GLU A 654 37.63 16.91 5.86
CA GLU A 654 38.43 17.03 7.08
C GLU A 654 39.92 17.20 6.75
N ASP A 655 40.45 16.46 5.77
CA ASP A 655 41.84 16.61 5.31
C ASP A 655 42.11 17.98 4.70
N ILE A 656 41.18 18.53 3.92
CA ILE A 656 41.24 19.90 3.41
C ILE A 656 41.32 20.90 4.56
N THR A 657 40.45 20.75 5.56
CA THR A 657 40.43 21.61 6.75
C THR A 657 41.75 21.56 7.52
N ARG A 658 42.30 20.36 7.69
CA ARG A 658 43.58 20.12 8.35
C ARG A 658 44.75 20.74 7.57
N LEU A 659 44.80 20.57 6.25
CA LEU A 659 45.85 21.14 5.40
C LEU A 659 45.78 22.67 5.35
N ASN A 660 44.58 23.25 5.23
CA ASN A 660 44.41 24.70 5.28
C ASN A 660 44.94 25.27 6.61
N SER A 661 44.63 24.62 7.73
CA SER A 661 45.16 25.00 9.04
C SER A 661 46.70 24.91 9.11
N GLN A 662 47.31 23.93 8.43
CA GLN A 662 48.77 23.82 8.33
C GLN A 662 49.38 24.92 7.45
N ILE A 663 48.72 25.25 6.33
CA ILE A 663 49.13 26.32 5.41
C ILE A 663 49.08 27.68 6.11
N ASP A 664 48.05 27.95 6.91
CA ASP A 664 47.94 29.20 7.68
C ASP A 664 49.04 29.34 8.73
N ARG A 665 49.35 28.25 9.46
CA ARG A 665 50.50 28.22 10.38
C ARG A 665 51.82 28.48 9.65
N TYR A 666 52.01 27.87 8.48
CA TYR A 666 53.20 28.07 7.66
C TYR A 666 53.31 29.52 7.16
N ARG A 667 52.22 30.11 6.68
CA ARG A 667 52.15 31.52 6.29
C ARG A 667 52.55 32.44 7.44
N ASN A 668 52.01 32.20 8.64
CA ASN A 668 52.34 32.98 9.84
C ASN A 668 53.82 32.82 10.25
N ALA A 669 54.37 31.61 10.13
CA ALA A 669 55.79 31.37 10.40
C ALA A 669 56.70 32.14 9.41
N LEU A 670 56.38 32.11 8.11
CA LEU A 670 57.09 32.89 7.10
C LEU A 670 56.99 34.39 7.38
N LEU A 671 55.80 34.91 7.65
CA LEU A 671 55.59 36.32 8.01
C LEU A 671 56.50 36.71 9.18
N ASN A 672 56.49 35.93 10.27
CA ASN A 672 57.36 36.19 11.43
C ASN A 672 58.86 36.15 11.08
N GLN A 673 59.29 35.23 10.22
CA GLN A 673 60.68 35.10 9.81
C GLN A 673 61.13 36.32 8.98
N TYR A 674 60.32 36.75 8.00
CA TYR A 674 60.63 37.92 7.18
C TYR A 674 60.55 39.23 7.98
N SER A 675 59.63 39.35 8.93
CA SER A 675 59.61 40.49 9.86
C SER A 675 60.88 40.60 10.72
N ARG A 676 61.42 39.46 11.19
CA ARG A 676 62.71 39.46 11.92
C ARG A 676 63.88 39.83 11.01
N LEU A 677 63.88 39.38 9.76
CA LEU A 677 64.88 39.77 8.78
C LEU A 677 64.87 41.29 8.55
N GLU A 678 63.69 41.89 8.36
CA GLU A 678 63.54 43.33 8.18
C GLU A 678 64.03 44.11 9.40
N GLN A 679 63.77 43.63 10.62
CA GLN A 679 64.33 44.22 11.84
C GLN A 679 65.86 44.14 11.88
N ALA A 680 66.44 43.01 11.47
CA ALA A 680 67.89 42.85 11.41
C ALA A 680 68.52 43.78 10.36
N VAL A 681 67.90 43.91 9.18
CA VAL A 681 68.33 44.85 8.13
C VAL A 681 68.19 46.30 8.60
N ALA A 682 67.11 46.65 9.31
CA ALA A 682 66.94 47.96 9.93
C ALA A 682 68.09 48.28 10.89
N SER A 683 68.44 47.34 11.76
CA SER A 683 69.53 47.49 12.72
C SER A 683 70.87 47.62 12.02
N ALA A 684 71.14 46.81 11.00
CA ALA A 684 72.38 46.88 10.21
C ALA A 684 72.52 48.21 9.48
N ASN A 685 71.45 48.72 8.87
CA ASN A 685 71.43 50.02 8.21
C ASN A 685 71.64 51.17 9.21
N SER A 686 71.09 51.06 10.42
CA SER A 686 71.35 52.05 11.48
C SER A 686 72.81 52.03 11.95
N ILE A 687 73.44 50.85 12.05
CA ILE A 687 74.87 50.73 12.37
C ILE A 687 75.73 51.29 11.24
N LEU A 688 75.38 51.03 9.97
CA LEU A 688 76.04 51.61 8.81
C LEU A 688 75.96 53.14 8.82
N GLN A 689 74.78 53.71 9.06
CA GLN A 689 74.63 55.16 9.20
C GLN A 689 75.46 55.73 10.36
N LEU A 690 75.54 55.02 11.49
CA LEU A 690 76.40 55.40 12.60
C LEU A 690 77.89 55.37 12.18
N LEU A 691 78.34 54.31 11.51
CA LEU A 691 79.70 54.18 11.01
C LEU A 691 80.04 55.25 9.98
N ASP A 692 79.14 55.50 9.02
CA ASP A 692 79.30 56.57 8.03
C ASP A 692 79.40 57.94 8.71
N SER A 693 78.57 58.18 9.74
CA SER A 693 78.65 59.42 10.52
C SER A 693 79.95 59.54 11.33
N GLN A 694 80.48 58.44 11.87
CA GLN A 694 81.76 58.40 12.56
C GLN A 694 82.94 58.59 11.59
N GLN A 695 82.85 58.01 10.40
CA GLN A 695 83.87 58.15 9.36
C GLN A 695 83.88 59.58 8.80
N GLN A 696 82.71 60.20 8.60
CA GLN A 696 82.58 61.61 8.26
C GLN A 696 83.14 62.51 9.37
N ALA A 697 82.85 62.22 10.64
CA ALA A 697 83.43 62.94 11.78
C ALA A 697 84.97 62.80 11.85
N GLN A 698 85.53 61.60 11.58
CA GLN A 698 86.98 61.37 11.53
C GLN A 698 87.68 61.98 10.30
N SER A 699 86.95 62.24 9.22
CA SER A 699 87.47 62.96 8.04
C SER A 699 87.35 64.49 8.15
N SER A 700 86.76 64.99 9.24
CA SER A 700 86.52 66.41 9.50
C SER A 700 87.48 67.03 10.54
N ASP A 701 88.35 66.22 11.15
CA ASP A 701 89.56 66.62 11.88
C ASP A 701 90.79 66.37 10.98
#